data_AF-A0A6G6K3R8-F1
#
_entry.id   AF-A0A6G6K3R8-F1
#
_cell.length_a   1.000
_cell.length_b   1.000
_cell.length_c   1.000
_cell.angle_alpha   90.00
_cell.angle_beta   90.00
_cell.angle_gamma   90.00
#
_symmetry.space_group_name_H-M   'P 1'
#
loop_
_entity.id
_entity.type
_entity.pdbx_description
1 polymer ?
#
loop_
_entity_poly.entity_id
_entity_poly.type
_entity_poly.pdbx_seq_one_letter_code
_entity_poly.pdbx_strand_id
1 'polypeptide(L)'
;MMKINLPASLIAISFTSSGLLIAQDGGKITYVDHIKPMLENKCFSCHNPDKKKGDLDLTSFGGLMSGGGGGAVVEAGNSGGSRMITTTKKLEEPFMPPEGSPLSAADIALMAKWIDGGLLETKSSLAKKSSKPKIDLNVAAGAGKPEGPIARPEHVLLEPVIVTQHTTAVTAMAASPWTNLVAVASPKQVLLYDTESQQLVGIFPYTEGYARTLKFSSSGSLLVMGGGRGGKFGHAVVWDVKTGKRITEVGKEMDCVMSADISADHSKIVIGTPSKKVKVYDVASGEELYVIGKHTEWVLATEFSPDGVLLASADRNGNVNVWEAANGGEFFALGQHKASCVDLAWRADGNLLASASEDGTIILWEMTEGKQVKTWAAHGGGVQSVAFTPDGKILTSGRDGQVKLWDANGNKLAESPSQGDVVTKVVALSDSKGAVSANWRGELKILSLENKFAEKGALSSNPSPIAQRVIETEKRIADLTAQVPAVEAEAKKAVDAVTAKEAQLADQKKQFADTEANRKAIEETIKAYPTKLAELDKQLNDAKAKRQAHLDAIKKYEQTTAQVKEKDAALAKVEAELKALEAEVAKFTKPEEAPQKAEAEKKVGDKKTVVEAQRAQIAPLKQAIATAPGPVAEFDKAIKDTQDLIAKTNTEKAAKPKELENAKKAVEAWPKNITETEKQLGEVRNGVAPAQKKVEEHKALIAALQKQPTLLRAAQFNLGLLAEKDKLSQLETEVTGYTDAVKDSEETKTSSAATIEASKKAIAEATAAIPGLEAALAKVQGELPGVEKIIDPSKAQEGTLAAEEAKHKTALTAKEAELKGFEQEKAARVAAAQKAVEDISKQIDALNKQLNDVNGKVAGPQKQSDEKKTVFTAAEGELKAAQEQHAAATKAQQAKAAEQKTKDAALAAAHQATETAQKSVPPASKARQDADAALVAKKGELAQKEKDLAAVTASNNADQIASTQKQVNDLKGAVTAAEKKAGETAAAVAALEQAVKVKQNDEAAAKAALETARKASSDADKAIAAAANAVKDKEGRMRSTRGDFENAEKIAAPLRNQRDNLAAQIEKQKAARGEKQADPANAEKDFAAKAQPVQAAIAQIKTALEPVEKQLAEVRAKLAADMKVVEAKRAEVGKALADVAAQKKRITDSNAAIEKSTKAIADGEKTIVEAKAALTKLEPQLPPLRDRVKHLTDQYLAMLPK
;
A
#
# COMPACT_ATOMS: atom_id res chain seq x y z
N MET A 1 -52.34 -35.22 -48.19
CA MET A 1 -52.23 -36.69 -48.13
C MET A 1 -51.19 -37.04 -47.08
N MET A 2 -51.58 -37.76 -46.02
CA MET A 2 -51.02 -39.09 -45.66
C MET A 2 -49.50 -39.09 -45.37
N LYS A 3 -48.99 -39.47 -44.19
CA LYS A 3 -49.56 -40.24 -43.05
C LYS A 3 -48.74 -40.03 -41.74
N ILE A 4 -49.43 -40.02 -40.57
CA ILE A 4 -49.23 -40.90 -39.37
C ILE A 4 -47.77 -41.10 -38.85
N ASN A 5 -47.40 -41.11 -37.57
CA ASN A 5 -47.92 -40.77 -36.23
C ASN A 5 -46.77 -41.04 -35.23
N LEU A 6 -46.76 -40.28 -34.13
CA LEU A 6 -46.56 -40.68 -32.70
C LEU A 6 -46.64 -42.19 -32.33
N PRO A 7 -46.08 -42.67 -31.18
CA PRO A 7 -46.18 -42.11 -29.81
C PRO A 7 -44.85 -41.98 -29.00
N ALA A 8 -44.69 -41.06 -28.04
CA ALA A 8 -45.15 -41.06 -26.62
C ALA A 8 -44.55 -42.23 -25.79
N SER A 9 -43.92 -42.11 -24.60
CA SER A 9 -44.02 -41.16 -23.45
C SER A 9 -42.71 -41.21 -22.59
N LEU A 10 -42.54 -40.78 -21.31
CA LEU A 10 -43.40 -40.19 -20.25
C LEU A 10 -42.55 -39.42 -19.17
N ILE A 11 -43.00 -38.23 -18.75
CA ILE A 11 -42.96 -37.56 -17.40
C ILE A 11 -41.68 -37.45 -16.50
N ALA A 12 -41.45 -36.20 -16.05
CA ALA A 12 -40.80 -35.69 -14.81
C ALA A 12 -39.28 -35.78 -14.58
N ILE A 13 -38.67 -34.60 -14.30
CA ILE A 13 -37.82 -34.33 -13.12
C ILE A 13 -37.63 -32.81 -12.90
N SER A 14 -37.93 -32.39 -11.66
CA SER A 14 -37.40 -31.32 -10.80
C SER A 14 -36.80 -30.00 -11.35
N PHE A 15 -37.35 -28.89 -10.85
CA PHE A 15 -36.73 -27.55 -10.85
C PHE A 15 -35.36 -27.53 -10.13
N THR A 16 -34.36 -26.88 -10.74
CA THR A 16 -33.39 -26.01 -10.02
C THR A 16 -33.06 -24.79 -10.89
N SER A 17 -33.09 -23.61 -10.29
CA SER A 17 -33.02 -22.32 -10.98
C SER A 17 -31.59 -21.91 -11.32
N SER A 18 -31.26 -21.88 -12.60
CA SER A 18 -30.18 -21.04 -13.14
C SER A 18 -30.80 -19.89 -13.92
N GLY A 19 -30.70 -18.68 -13.38
CA GLY A 19 -31.27 -17.48 -14.01
C GLY A 19 -30.46 -17.06 -15.23
N LEU A 20 -30.91 -17.47 -16.42
CA LEU A 20 -30.41 -16.91 -17.68
C LEU A 20 -31.26 -15.67 -18.03
N LEU A 21 -30.69 -14.47 -17.81
CA LEU A 21 -31.34 -13.19 -18.08
C LEU A 21 -31.54 -12.97 -19.59
N ILE A 22 -32.71 -13.36 -20.13
CA ILE A 22 -33.18 -12.96 -21.46
C ILE A 22 -34.08 -11.72 -21.34
N ALA A 23 -33.46 -10.57 -21.13
CA ALA A 23 -34.13 -9.27 -21.06
C ALA A 23 -34.64 -8.82 -22.46
N GLN A 24 -35.95 -8.59 -22.54
CA GLN A 24 -36.65 -7.78 -23.54
C GLN A 24 -37.80 -7.07 -22.78
N ASP A 25 -38.21 -5.87 -23.12
CA ASP A 25 -37.56 -4.82 -23.90
C ASP A 25 -38.30 -3.52 -23.56
N GLY A 26 -37.72 -2.66 -22.72
CA GLY A 26 -38.15 -1.26 -22.67
C GLY A 26 -37.64 -0.60 -23.95
N GLY A 27 -38.50 -0.54 -24.97
CA GLY A 27 -38.14 -0.39 -26.39
C GLY A 27 -36.77 0.21 -26.68
N LYS A 28 -35.78 -0.66 -26.91
CA LYS A 28 -34.39 -0.26 -27.20
C LYS A 28 -34.33 0.79 -28.31
N ILE A 29 -33.81 1.96 -27.95
CA ILE A 29 -33.37 2.95 -28.93
C ILE A 29 -32.13 2.35 -29.61
N THR A 30 -32.13 2.36 -30.94
CA THR A 30 -31.13 1.72 -31.79
C THR A 30 -30.56 2.72 -32.78
N TYR A 31 -29.32 2.49 -33.20
CA TYR A 31 -28.69 3.31 -34.22
C TYR A 31 -29.51 3.28 -35.51
N VAL A 32 -29.82 2.09 -36.02
CA VAL A 32 -30.48 1.92 -37.32
C VAL A 32 -31.91 2.47 -37.33
N ASP A 33 -32.73 2.21 -36.30
CA ASP A 33 -34.15 2.58 -36.34
C ASP A 33 -34.44 4.01 -35.83
N HIS A 34 -33.57 4.59 -34.99
CA HIS A 34 -33.89 5.83 -34.26
C HIS A 34 -32.86 6.96 -34.43
N ILE A 35 -31.56 6.66 -34.40
CA ILE A 35 -30.51 7.69 -34.46
C ILE A 35 -30.12 8.02 -35.90
N LYS A 36 -29.96 7.00 -36.75
CA LYS A 36 -29.61 7.16 -38.16
C LYS A 36 -30.61 8.06 -38.90
N PRO A 37 -31.95 7.92 -38.78
CA PRO A 37 -32.89 8.83 -39.44
C PRO A 37 -32.80 10.29 -38.94
N MET A 38 -32.39 10.51 -37.69
CA MET A 38 -32.17 11.86 -37.15
C MET A 38 -30.89 12.47 -37.73
N LEU A 39 -29.79 11.71 -37.77
CA LEU A 39 -28.52 12.14 -38.38
C LEU A 39 -28.61 12.31 -39.89
N GLU A 40 -29.44 11.54 -40.57
CA GLU A 40 -29.69 11.64 -42.01
C GLU A 40 -30.30 13.00 -42.37
N ASN A 41 -31.27 13.46 -41.58
CA ASN A 41 -31.93 14.74 -41.78
C ASN A 41 -31.08 15.96 -41.39
N LYS A 42 -30.05 15.81 -40.53
CA LYS A 42 -29.39 16.95 -39.86
C LYS A 42 -27.86 17.00 -39.98
N CYS A 43 -27.20 15.87 -40.26
CA CYS A 43 -25.74 15.74 -40.19
C CYS A 43 -25.10 15.19 -41.48
N PHE A 44 -25.82 14.36 -42.25
CA PHE A 44 -25.26 13.72 -43.47
C PHE A 44 -24.91 14.71 -44.59
N SER A 45 -25.40 15.96 -44.55
CA SER A 45 -24.98 16.99 -45.51
C SER A 45 -23.49 17.35 -45.42
N CYS A 46 -22.84 17.10 -44.27
CA CYS A 46 -21.43 17.43 -43.98
C CYS A 46 -20.59 16.28 -43.41
N HIS A 47 -21.21 15.15 -43.05
CA HIS A 47 -20.55 13.95 -42.49
C HIS A 47 -21.03 12.68 -43.22
N ASN A 48 -20.58 12.51 -44.46
CA ASN A 48 -20.90 11.36 -45.30
C ASN A 48 -19.63 10.84 -46.03
N PRO A 49 -19.68 9.67 -46.71
CA PRO A 49 -18.50 9.07 -47.34
C PRO A 49 -17.77 9.98 -48.34
N ASP A 50 -18.49 10.83 -49.08
CA ASP A 50 -17.94 11.76 -50.08
C ASP A 50 -17.49 13.11 -49.48
N LYS A 51 -18.00 13.46 -48.30
CA LYS A 51 -17.75 14.72 -47.58
C LYS A 51 -17.62 14.45 -46.08
N LYS A 52 -16.40 14.15 -45.63
CA LYS A 52 -16.05 13.86 -44.23
C LYS A 52 -15.42 15.08 -43.55
N LYS A 53 -16.21 16.09 -43.15
CA LYS A 53 -15.64 17.19 -42.35
C LYS A 53 -15.17 16.64 -40.99
N GLY A 54 -13.92 16.95 -40.61
CA GLY A 54 -13.30 16.41 -39.39
C GLY A 54 -13.06 14.89 -39.43
N ASP A 55 -12.95 14.31 -40.63
CA ASP A 55 -12.75 12.87 -40.91
C ASP A 55 -13.85 11.92 -40.38
N LEU A 56 -14.96 12.48 -39.91
CA LEU A 56 -16.08 11.74 -39.32
C LEU A 56 -17.14 11.38 -40.36
N ASP A 57 -17.45 10.09 -40.48
CA ASP A 57 -18.59 9.55 -41.24
C ASP A 57 -19.72 9.13 -40.29
N LEU A 58 -20.89 9.75 -40.43
CA LEU A 58 -22.06 9.46 -39.60
C LEU A 58 -23.08 8.54 -40.27
N THR A 59 -22.83 8.07 -41.49
CA THR A 59 -23.80 7.28 -42.28
C THR A 59 -23.89 5.80 -41.89
N SER A 60 -22.86 5.31 -41.19
CA SER A 60 -22.73 3.92 -40.72
C SER A 60 -22.34 3.88 -39.24
N PHE A 61 -22.79 2.85 -38.52
CA PHE A 61 -22.42 2.64 -37.12
C PHE A 61 -20.90 2.44 -36.97
N GLY A 62 -20.28 1.70 -37.90
CA GLY A 62 -18.84 1.56 -37.99
C GLY A 62 -18.12 2.91 -38.09
N GLY A 63 -18.53 3.79 -39.01
CA GLY A 63 -17.95 5.13 -39.17
C GLY A 63 -18.07 6.00 -37.92
N LEU A 64 -19.26 6.01 -37.28
CA LEU A 64 -19.46 6.73 -36.02
C LEU A 64 -18.58 6.19 -34.88
N MET A 65 -18.45 4.86 -34.79
CA MET A 65 -17.65 4.20 -33.75
C MET A 65 -16.13 4.28 -34.00
N SER A 66 -15.68 4.46 -35.24
CA SER A 66 -14.28 4.75 -35.57
C SER A 66 -13.84 6.15 -35.15
N GLY A 67 -14.78 7.08 -34.90
CA GLY A 67 -14.49 8.46 -34.54
C GLY A 67 -14.07 9.33 -35.73
N GLY A 68 -13.67 10.56 -35.43
CA GLY A 68 -13.10 11.50 -36.40
C GLY A 68 -11.63 11.77 -36.14
N GLY A 69 -11.04 12.76 -36.81
CA GLY A 69 -9.62 13.14 -36.64
C GLY A 69 -9.25 13.62 -35.23
N GLY A 70 -10.25 13.88 -34.37
CA GLY A 70 -10.09 14.20 -32.94
C GLY A 70 -10.41 13.04 -31.98
N GLY A 71 -10.48 11.79 -32.45
CA GLY A 71 -10.76 10.61 -31.63
C GLY A 71 -12.24 10.23 -31.54
N ALA A 72 -12.59 9.48 -30.48
CA ALA A 72 -13.93 8.93 -30.28
C ALA A 72 -14.99 10.04 -30.09
N VAL A 73 -16.15 9.85 -30.73
CA VAL A 73 -17.25 10.83 -30.74
C VAL A 73 -18.38 10.46 -29.78
N VAL A 74 -18.53 9.17 -29.45
CA VAL A 74 -19.53 8.63 -28.52
C VAL A 74 -18.92 7.64 -27.52
N GLU A 75 -19.29 7.78 -26.25
CA GLU A 75 -18.82 6.96 -25.14
C GLU A 75 -20.00 6.21 -24.50
N ALA A 76 -19.97 4.87 -24.49
CA ALA A 76 -21.08 4.06 -24.00
C ALA A 76 -21.38 4.35 -22.51
N GLY A 77 -22.61 4.74 -22.21
CA GLY A 77 -23.04 5.07 -20.85
C GLY A 77 -22.69 6.48 -20.35
N ASN A 78 -22.00 7.29 -21.16
CA ASN A 78 -21.58 8.65 -20.82
C ASN A 78 -22.12 9.67 -21.84
N SER A 79 -23.43 9.93 -21.81
CA SER A 79 -24.04 11.00 -22.61
C SER A 79 -23.57 12.40 -22.21
N GLY A 80 -22.96 12.58 -21.04
CA GLY A 80 -22.43 13.86 -20.55
C GLY A 80 -21.09 14.25 -21.20
N GLY A 81 -20.15 13.31 -21.27
CA GLY A 81 -18.80 13.52 -21.83
C GLY A 81 -18.65 13.17 -23.32
N SER A 82 -19.62 12.47 -23.92
CA SER A 82 -19.59 12.17 -25.36
C SER A 82 -19.50 13.44 -26.21
N ARG A 83 -18.44 13.58 -27.02
CA ARG A 83 -18.21 14.76 -27.87
C ARG A 83 -19.36 15.07 -28.83
N MET A 84 -20.12 14.04 -29.24
CA MET A 84 -21.38 14.18 -30.00
C MET A 84 -22.42 15.07 -29.30
N ILE A 85 -22.48 15.04 -27.97
CA ILE A 85 -23.42 15.81 -27.15
C ILE A 85 -22.83 17.17 -26.76
N THR A 86 -21.55 17.26 -26.45
CA THR A 86 -20.91 18.54 -26.08
C THR A 86 -20.87 19.51 -27.27
N THR A 87 -20.45 19.04 -28.45
CA THR A 87 -20.38 19.85 -29.68
C THR A 87 -21.77 20.27 -30.21
N THR A 88 -22.80 19.41 -30.08
CA THR A 88 -24.18 19.73 -30.49
C THR A 88 -24.95 20.63 -29.52
N LYS A 89 -24.52 20.67 -28.25
CA LYS A 89 -24.92 21.69 -27.26
C LYS A 89 -24.11 22.99 -27.35
N LYS A 90 -23.07 23.05 -28.18
CA LYS A 90 -22.09 24.14 -28.25
C LYS A 90 -21.34 24.41 -26.93
N LEU A 91 -20.95 23.35 -26.24
CA LEU A 91 -20.14 23.39 -25.01
C LEU A 91 -18.63 23.21 -25.27
N GLU A 92 -18.26 22.73 -26.46
CA GLU A 92 -16.90 22.39 -26.85
C GLU A 92 -16.71 22.68 -28.35
N GLU A 93 -15.57 23.24 -28.75
CA GLU A 93 -15.24 23.50 -30.16
C GLU A 93 -14.60 22.25 -30.82
N PRO A 94 -14.89 21.97 -32.11
CA PRO A 94 -15.69 22.76 -33.04
C PRO A 94 -17.21 22.58 -32.83
N PHE A 95 -17.94 23.70 -32.83
CA PHE A 95 -19.40 23.72 -32.64
C PHE A 95 -20.17 23.14 -33.82
N MET A 96 -21.22 22.37 -33.54
CA MET A 96 -22.12 21.78 -34.54
C MET A 96 -23.59 22.11 -34.22
N PRO A 97 -24.38 22.67 -35.15
CA PRO A 97 -23.99 23.19 -36.46
C PRO A 97 -23.03 24.40 -36.36
N PRO A 98 -22.10 24.60 -37.31
CA PRO A 98 -21.16 25.72 -37.28
C PRO A 98 -21.87 27.08 -37.22
N GLU A 99 -22.93 27.26 -37.99
CA GLU A 99 -23.84 28.42 -37.95
C GLU A 99 -25.26 27.98 -37.60
N GLY A 100 -25.94 28.75 -36.74
CA GLY A 100 -27.29 28.45 -36.25
C GLY A 100 -27.36 28.06 -34.76
N SER A 101 -28.58 27.84 -34.27
CA SER A 101 -28.86 27.46 -32.88
C SER A 101 -28.41 26.02 -32.56
N PRO A 102 -28.19 25.67 -31.27
CA PRO A 102 -27.98 24.29 -30.84
C PRO A 102 -29.12 23.35 -31.29
N LEU A 103 -28.83 22.05 -31.36
CA LEU A 103 -29.80 21.03 -31.75
C LEU A 103 -30.98 21.00 -30.76
N SER A 104 -32.16 20.51 -31.18
CA SER A 104 -33.34 20.53 -30.31
C SER A 104 -33.14 19.65 -29.07
N ALA A 105 -33.68 20.08 -27.93
CA ALA A 105 -33.57 19.34 -26.67
C ALA A 105 -34.12 17.90 -26.77
N ALA A 106 -35.09 17.65 -27.66
CA ALA A 106 -35.62 16.32 -27.93
C ALA A 106 -34.63 15.41 -28.69
N ASP A 107 -33.94 15.93 -29.70
CA ASP A 107 -32.91 15.18 -30.44
C ASP A 107 -31.70 14.87 -29.54
N ILE A 108 -31.28 15.85 -28.73
CA ILE A 108 -30.20 15.70 -27.76
C ILE A 108 -30.57 14.67 -26.69
N ALA A 109 -31.80 14.69 -26.18
CA ALA A 109 -32.30 13.68 -25.24
C ALA A 109 -32.42 12.28 -25.88
N LEU A 110 -32.75 12.19 -27.17
CA LEU A 110 -32.80 10.93 -27.90
C LEU A 110 -31.39 10.32 -28.08
N MET A 111 -30.41 11.13 -28.51
CA MET A 111 -29.01 10.71 -28.57
C MET A 111 -28.47 10.34 -27.19
N ALA A 112 -28.73 11.15 -26.16
CA ALA A 112 -28.29 10.87 -24.80
C ALA A 112 -28.83 9.53 -24.29
N LYS A 113 -30.14 9.26 -24.45
CA LYS A 113 -30.75 7.98 -24.07
C LYS A 113 -30.19 6.78 -24.85
N TRP A 114 -29.78 6.95 -26.11
CA TRP A 114 -29.13 5.89 -26.88
C TRP A 114 -27.69 5.62 -26.43
N ILE A 115 -26.93 6.68 -26.13
CA ILE A 115 -25.58 6.60 -25.58
C ILE A 115 -25.62 5.94 -24.20
N ASP A 116 -26.51 6.39 -23.32
CA ASP A 116 -26.72 5.84 -21.98
C ASP A 116 -27.29 4.41 -22.01
N GLY A 117 -28.05 4.07 -23.06
CA GLY A 117 -28.55 2.72 -23.36
C GLY A 117 -27.51 1.76 -23.95
N GLY A 118 -26.24 2.17 -24.06
CA GLY A 118 -25.13 1.29 -24.42
C GLY A 118 -24.86 1.15 -25.92
N LEU A 119 -25.12 2.20 -26.72
CA LEU A 119 -24.76 2.30 -28.14
C LEU A 119 -25.20 1.10 -29.00
N LEU A 120 -26.48 0.74 -28.87
CA LEU A 120 -27.07 -0.39 -29.60
C LEU A 120 -27.16 -0.09 -31.10
N GLU A 121 -26.52 -0.91 -31.95
CA GLU A 121 -26.63 -0.78 -33.41
C GLU A 121 -28.00 -1.26 -33.93
N THR A 122 -28.38 -2.49 -33.58
CA THR A 122 -29.65 -3.15 -33.93
C THR A 122 -30.31 -3.74 -32.69
N LYS A 123 -31.58 -4.17 -32.82
CA LYS A 123 -32.37 -4.76 -31.72
C LYS A 123 -31.77 -6.07 -31.16
N SER A 124 -30.92 -6.74 -31.95
CA SER A 124 -30.17 -7.96 -31.60
C SER A 124 -28.72 -7.70 -31.14
N SER A 125 -28.22 -6.47 -31.24
CA SER A 125 -26.86 -6.14 -30.78
C SER A 125 -26.78 -6.16 -29.25
N LEU A 126 -25.64 -6.60 -28.71
CA LEU A 126 -25.37 -6.51 -27.27
C LEU A 126 -25.03 -5.06 -26.91
N ALA A 127 -25.64 -4.53 -25.85
CA ALA A 127 -25.31 -3.21 -25.33
C ALA A 127 -23.86 -3.20 -24.80
N LYS A 128 -23.06 -2.20 -25.17
CA LYS A 128 -21.81 -1.90 -24.47
C LYS A 128 -22.18 -1.36 -23.09
N LYS A 129 -21.59 -1.94 -22.03
CA LYS A 129 -21.83 -1.50 -20.66
C LYS A 129 -21.32 -0.07 -20.45
N SER A 130 -21.94 0.64 -19.51
CA SER A 130 -21.62 2.01 -19.19
C SER A 130 -20.31 2.13 -18.41
N SER A 131 -19.48 3.11 -18.75
CA SER A 131 -18.34 3.56 -17.92
C SER A 131 -18.75 4.39 -16.69
N LYS A 132 -20.01 4.32 -16.23
CA LYS A 132 -20.46 5.05 -15.04
C LYS A 132 -19.71 4.57 -13.80
N PRO A 133 -19.18 5.48 -12.96
CA PRO A 133 -18.57 5.12 -11.69
C PRO A 133 -19.55 4.32 -10.83
N LYS A 134 -19.10 3.19 -10.28
CA LYS A 134 -19.75 2.54 -9.13
C LYS A 134 -19.22 3.03 -7.79
N ILE A 135 -18.21 3.90 -7.83
CA ILE A 135 -17.47 4.38 -6.67
C ILE A 135 -17.33 5.89 -6.81
N ASP A 136 -17.85 6.62 -5.82
CA ASP A 136 -17.71 8.07 -5.73
C ASP A 136 -16.35 8.39 -5.09
N LEU A 137 -15.31 8.45 -5.94
CA LEU A 137 -13.93 8.74 -5.53
C LEU A 137 -13.77 10.23 -5.23
N ASN A 138 -14.41 10.71 -4.18
CA ASN A 138 -14.28 12.09 -3.68
C ASN A 138 -12.96 12.29 -2.91
N VAL A 139 -11.86 11.91 -3.55
CA VAL A 139 -10.47 11.97 -3.05
C VAL A 139 -9.69 12.80 -4.06
N ALA A 140 -9.14 13.94 -3.63
CA ALA A 140 -8.42 14.85 -4.50
C ALA A 140 -7.27 14.12 -5.24
N ALA A 141 -7.48 13.87 -6.53
CA ALA A 141 -6.53 13.29 -7.45
C ALA A 141 -5.57 14.37 -7.93
N GLY A 142 -4.26 14.13 -7.80
CA GLY A 142 -3.25 15.10 -8.19
C GLY A 142 -1.82 14.59 -7.97
N ALA A 143 -0.94 14.95 -8.89
CA ALA A 143 0.50 14.71 -8.76
C ALA A 143 1.10 15.70 -7.75
N GLY A 144 1.14 15.33 -6.47
CA GLY A 144 1.78 16.13 -5.44
C GLY A 144 1.19 15.97 -4.03
N LYS A 145 1.57 16.88 -3.14
CA LYS A 145 1.07 16.92 -1.77
C LYS A 145 -0.39 17.39 -1.76
N PRO A 146 -1.32 16.69 -1.10
CA PRO A 146 -2.73 17.10 -1.09
C PRO A 146 -2.95 18.49 -0.50
N GLU A 147 -3.85 19.26 -1.10
CA GLU A 147 -4.38 20.51 -0.54
C GLU A 147 -5.38 20.19 0.60
N GLY A 148 -4.87 19.80 1.77
CA GLY A 148 -5.70 19.50 2.94
C GLY A 148 -4.97 18.78 4.06
N PRO A 149 -5.68 18.40 5.15
CA PRO A 149 -5.13 17.58 6.21
C PRO A 149 -4.77 16.19 5.69
N ILE A 150 -3.46 15.92 5.69
CA ILE A 150 -2.83 14.71 5.17
C ILE A 150 -3.44 13.47 5.84
N ALA A 151 -3.62 12.39 5.07
CA ALA A 151 -4.23 11.18 5.57
C ALA A 151 -3.42 10.52 6.70
N ARG A 152 -4.09 10.30 7.84
CA ARG A 152 -3.62 9.53 8.98
C ARG A 152 -4.77 8.62 9.43
N PRO A 153 -4.51 7.37 9.86
CA PRO A 153 -5.52 6.54 10.51
C PRO A 153 -6.09 7.23 11.75
N GLU A 154 -7.42 7.38 11.81
CA GLU A 154 -8.11 8.02 12.93
C GLU A 154 -8.77 7.00 13.86
N HIS A 155 -9.65 6.15 13.31
CA HIS A 155 -10.50 5.23 14.07
C HIS A 155 -10.42 3.78 13.54
N VAL A 156 -9.27 3.42 13.00
CA VAL A 156 -8.98 2.11 12.40
C VAL A 156 -8.86 1.02 13.47
N LEU A 157 -9.08 -0.24 13.07
CA LEU A 157 -8.83 -1.42 13.89
C LEU A 157 -7.36 -1.44 14.38
N LEU A 158 -7.16 -1.71 15.67
CA LEU A 158 -5.83 -1.81 16.30
C LEU A 158 -5.53 -3.18 16.92
N GLU A 159 -6.49 -4.11 16.86
CA GLU A 159 -6.34 -5.49 17.34
C GLU A 159 -5.86 -6.40 16.21
N PRO A 160 -4.76 -7.16 16.39
CA PRO A 160 -4.28 -8.09 15.39
C PRO A 160 -5.35 -9.12 15.04
N VAL A 161 -5.64 -9.25 13.75
CA VAL A 161 -6.59 -10.24 13.23
C VAL A 161 -6.05 -11.65 13.45
N ILE A 162 -4.72 -11.80 13.35
CA ILE A 162 -3.99 -13.01 13.66
C ILE A 162 -2.68 -12.63 14.37
N VAL A 163 -2.35 -13.41 15.41
CA VAL A 163 -1.04 -13.41 16.06
C VAL A 163 -0.42 -14.79 15.84
N THR A 164 0.79 -14.84 15.28
CA THR A 164 1.52 -16.09 15.03
C THR A 164 2.47 -16.42 16.19
N GLN A 165 2.83 -17.70 16.38
CA GLN A 165 3.81 -18.09 17.40
C GLN A 165 5.23 -17.63 17.07
N HIS A 166 5.53 -17.43 15.79
CA HIS A 166 6.81 -16.95 15.28
C HIS A 166 6.57 -15.84 14.26
N THR A 167 7.51 -14.89 14.18
CA THR A 167 7.55 -13.91 13.10
C THR A 167 7.84 -14.58 11.76
N THR A 168 7.42 -13.95 10.67
CA THR A 168 7.62 -14.43 9.29
C THR A 168 8.29 -13.35 8.46
N ALA A 169 8.98 -13.74 7.38
CA ALA A 169 9.54 -12.80 6.41
C ALA A 169 8.51 -11.75 5.97
N VAL A 170 8.88 -10.48 6.07
CA VAL A 170 8.06 -9.37 5.57
C VAL A 170 8.19 -9.35 4.05
N THR A 171 7.08 -9.64 3.37
CA THR A 171 7.01 -9.74 1.91
C THR A 171 6.91 -8.39 1.22
N ALA A 172 6.33 -7.39 1.88
CA ALA A 172 6.12 -6.05 1.34
C ALA A 172 6.09 -5.00 2.44
N MET A 173 6.51 -3.78 2.11
CA MET A 173 6.49 -2.62 2.98
C MET A 173 6.43 -1.36 2.11
N ALA A 174 5.71 -0.33 2.58
CA ALA A 174 5.60 0.98 1.94
C ALA A 174 5.70 2.09 2.99
N ALA A 175 6.30 3.23 2.64
CA ALA A 175 6.24 4.44 3.44
C ALA A 175 5.30 5.46 2.78
N SER A 176 4.59 6.24 3.59
CA SER A 176 3.77 7.36 3.12
C SER A 176 4.66 8.48 2.55
N PRO A 177 4.33 9.05 1.39
CA PRO A 177 5.14 10.14 0.81
C PRO A 177 5.17 11.42 1.66
N TRP A 178 4.16 11.62 2.53
CA TRP A 178 3.91 12.90 3.20
C TRP A 178 3.88 12.82 4.74
N THR A 179 4.00 11.63 5.32
CA THR A 179 3.89 11.40 6.78
C THR A 179 4.87 10.34 7.25
N ASN A 180 5.10 10.29 8.57
CA ASN A 180 5.90 9.26 9.25
C ASN A 180 5.21 7.87 9.31
N LEU A 181 4.28 7.59 8.40
CA LEU A 181 3.47 6.36 8.37
C LEU A 181 4.13 5.29 7.49
N VAL A 182 4.25 4.06 8.00
CA VAL A 182 4.76 2.90 7.26
C VAL A 182 3.75 1.76 7.32
N ALA A 183 3.40 1.21 6.15
CA ALA A 183 2.59 0.01 5.99
C ALA A 183 3.50 -1.21 5.84
N VAL A 184 3.24 -2.26 6.63
CA VAL A 184 4.03 -3.50 6.67
C VAL A 184 3.14 -4.71 6.44
N ALA A 185 3.52 -5.58 5.51
CA ALA A 185 2.83 -6.85 5.30
C ALA A 185 3.11 -7.83 6.45
N SER A 186 2.03 -8.34 7.05
CA SER A 186 2.02 -9.37 8.08
C SER A 186 1.12 -10.53 7.60
N PRO A 187 1.20 -11.76 8.15
CA PRO A 187 0.32 -12.84 7.74
C PRO A 187 -1.17 -12.46 7.84
N LYS A 188 -1.84 -12.38 6.67
CA LYS A 188 -3.27 -12.06 6.53
C LYS A 188 -3.72 -10.69 7.06
N GLN A 189 -2.80 -9.74 7.24
CA GLN A 189 -3.11 -8.37 7.66
C GLN A 189 -2.01 -7.40 7.23
N VAL A 190 -2.33 -6.12 7.08
CA VAL A 190 -1.34 -5.06 6.87
C VAL A 190 -1.30 -4.19 8.12
N LEU A 191 -0.12 -3.96 8.66
CA LEU A 191 0.11 -3.19 9.88
C LEU A 191 0.56 -1.78 9.51
N LEU A 192 -0.05 -0.76 10.11
CA LEU A 192 0.31 0.65 9.94
C LEU A 192 0.99 1.17 11.19
N TYR A 193 2.26 1.56 11.06
CA TYR A 193 3.07 2.11 12.14
C TYR A 193 3.39 3.58 11.88
N ASP A 194 3.30 4.39 12.93
CA ASP A 194 3.95 5.71 12.97
C ASP A 194 5.40 5.52 13.44
N THR A 195 6.37 5.87 12.61
CA THR A 195 7.80 5.65 12.89
C THR A 195 8.39 6.64 13.89
N GLU A 196 7.71 7.76 14.14
CA GLU A 196 8.15 8.75 15.13
C GLU A 196 7.76 8.33 16.55
N SER A 197 6.50 7.96 16.74
CA SER A 197 6.01 7.43 18.02
C SER A 197 6.27 5.92 18.22
N GLN A 198 6.71 5.23 17.17
CA GLN A 198 6.91 3.78 17.09
C GLN A 198 5.64 2.97 17.44
N GLN A 199 4.47 3.59 17.29
CA GLN A 199 3.17 3.00 17.65
C GLN A 199 2.46 2.40 16.44
N LEU A 200 1.76 1.30 16.69
CA LEU A 200 0.77 0.77 15.75
C LEU A 200 -0.43 1.72 15.75
N VAL A 201 -0.74 2.31 14.60
CA VAL A 201 -1.84 3.28 14.41
C VAL A 201 -3.01 2.72 13.60
N GLY A 202 -2.84 1.55 12.96
CA GLY A 202 -3.94 0.84 12.31
C GLY A 202 -3.55 -0.56 11.84
N ILE A 203 -4.55 -1.39 11.59
CA ILE A 203 -4.43 -2.72 10.99
C ILE A 203 -5.53 -2.86 9.93
N PHE A 204 -5.14 -3.23 8.71
CA PHE A 204 -6.07 -3.53 7.62
C PHE A 204 -6.19 -5.04 7.44
N PRO A 205 -7.37 -5.66 7.68
CA PRO A 205 -7.56 -7.10 7.54
C PRO A 205 -7.43 -7.59 6.10
N TYR A 206 -6.68 -8.67 5.90
CA TYR A 206 -6.56 -9.40 4.64
C TYR A 206 -6.62 -10.92 4.86
N THR A 207 -7.67 -11.36 5.56
CA THR A 207 -7.89 -12.72 6.08
C THR A 207 -7.76 -13.87 5.06
N GLU A 208 -8.04 -13.56 3.80
CA GLU A 208 -8.21 -14.46 2.67
C GLU A 208 -6.88 -14.85 2.01
N GLY A 209 -5.84 -14.02 2.12
CA GLY A 209 -4.58 -14.16 1.38
C GLY A 209 -3.35 -13.57 2.07
N TYR A 210 -2.29 -13.34 1.30
CA TYR A 210 -1.05 -12.72 1.74
C TYR A 210 -0.70 -11.56 0.81
N ALA A 211 -0.27 -10.43 1.38
CA ALA A 211 0.24 -9.30 0.62
C ALA A 211 1.61 -9.63 0.01
N ARG A 212 1.81 -9.25 -1.26
CA ARG A 212 3.06 -9.44 -2.02
C ARG A 212 3.71 -8.11 -2.40
N THR A 213 2.92 -7.06 -2.53
CA THR A 213 3.36 -5.67 -2.64
C THR A 213 2.50 -4.76 -1.77
N LEU A 214 3.04 -3.59 -1.44
CA LEU A 214 2.34 -2.46 -0.82
C LEU A 214 2.87 -1.18 -1.47
N LYS A 215 1.98 -0.26 -1.84
CA LYS A 215 2.30 1.09 -2.32
C LYS A 215 1.24 2.07 -1.81
N PHE A 216 1.66 3.23 -1.32
CA PHE A 216 0.75 4.35 -1.08
C PHE A 216 0.54 5.11 -2.40
N SER A 217 -0.67 5.65 -2.62
CA SER A 217 -0.91 6.60 -3.71
C SER A 217 0.00 7.83 -3.61
N SER A 218 0.20 8.55 -4.71
CA SER A 218 0.86 9.87 -4.76
C SER A 218 0.39 10.83 -3.65
N SER A 219 -0.92 10.87 -3.38
CA SER A 219 -1.57 11.67 -2.36
C SER A 219 -1.36 11.18 -0.91
N GLY A 220 -0.86 9.95 -0.72
CA GLY A 220 -0.80 9.26 0.58
C GLY A 220 -2.15 8.90 1.20
N SER A 221 -3.27 9.17 0.52
CA SER A 221 -4.63 8.91 1.04
C SER A 221 -5.11 7.48 0.84
N LEU A 222 -4.55 6.77 -0.14
CA LEU A 222 -4.88 5.39 -0.47
C LEU A 222 -3.68 4.48 -0.23
N LEU A 223 -3.94 3.26 0.23
CA LEU A 223 -2.95 2.18 0.31
C LEU A 223 -3.40 1.05 -0.62
N VAL A 224 -2.56 0.73 -1.61
CA VAL A 224 -2.78 -0.36 -2.56
C VAL A 224 -1.92 -1.56 -2.18
N MET A 225 -2.54 -2.73 -2.24
CA MET A 225 -1.93 -4.01 -1.93
C MET A 225 -2.25 -4.99 -3.04
N GLY A 226 -1.22 -5.56 -3.64
CA GLY A 226 -1.33 -6.69 -4.56
C GLY A 226 -0.93 -7.98 -3.84
N GLY A 227 -1.73 -9.03 -3.99
CA GLY A 227 -1.46 -10.30 -3.33
C GLY A 227 -2.46 -11.40 -3.65
N GLY A 228 -2.68 -12.27 -2.67
CA GLY A 228 -3.65 -13.36 -2.76
C GLY A 228 -3.15 -14.66 -2.15
N ARG A 229 -3.62 -15.78 -2.69
CA ARG A 229 -3.18 -17.13 -2.32
C ARG A 229 -2.84 -17.92 -3.57
N GLY A 230 -1.58 -18.34 -3.65
CA GLY A 230 -1.04 -19.03 -4.83
C GLY A 230 -1.87 -20.25 -5.24
N GLY A 231 -2.12 -20.38 -6.54
CA GLY A 231 -2.98 -21.41 -7.13
C GLY A 231 -4.44 -21.42 -6.66
N LYS A 232 -4.93 -20.34 -6.04
CA LYS A 232 -6.35 -20.19 -5.65
C LYS A 232 -6.97 -18.88 -6.13
N PHE A 233 -6.34 -17.75 -5.81
CA PHE A 233 -6.76 -16.44 -6.31
C PHE A 233 -5.66 -15.38 -6.14
N GLY A 234 -5.71 -14.33 -6.95
CA GLY A 234 -4.96 -13.09 -6.77
C GLY A 234 -5.74 -11.87 -7.23
N HIS A 235 -5.55 -10.77 -6.50
CA HIS A 235 -6.19 -9.48 -6.78
C HIS A 235 -5.38 -8.34 -6.13
N ALA A 236 -5.72 -7.11 -6.46
CA ALA A 236 -5.31 -5.92 -5.73
C ALA A 236 -6.49 -5.35 -4.92
N VAL A 237 -6.22 -4.92 -3.68
CA VAL A 237 -7.15 -4.21 -2.80
C VAL A 237 -6.67 -2.78 -2.63
N VAL A 238 -7.60 -1.82 -2.67
CA VAL A 238 -7.35 -0.43 -2.30
C VAL A 238 -8.07 -0.11 -1.00
N TRP A 239 -7.33 0.37 0.00
CA TRP A 239 -7.86 0.89 1.25
C TRP A 239 -7.75 2.42 1.33
N ASP A 240 -8.75 3.05 1.94
CA ASP A 240 -8.61 4.41 2.48
C ASP A 240 -7.73 4.38 3.74
N VAL A 241 -6.69 5.22 3.77
CA VAL A 241 -5.76 5.32 4.91
C VAL A 241 -6.42 5.93 6.15
N LYS A 242 -7.43 6.80 6.00
CA LYS A 242 -8.12 7.47 7.13
C LYS A 242 -9.09 6.53 7.84
N THR A 243 -9.99 5.89 7.09
CA THR A 243 -11.04 5.02 7.64
C THR A 243 -10.67 3.55 7.72
N GLY A 244 -9.68 3.08 6.98
CA GLY A 244 -9.32 1.67 6.84
C GLY A 244 -10.32 0.81 6.07
N LYS A 245 -11.33 1.43 5.44
CA LYS A 245 -12.30 0.73 4.60
C LYS A 245 -11.68 0.37 3.24
N ARG A 246 -12.10 -0.76 2.69
CA ARG A 246 -11.82 -1.13 1.29
C ARG A 246 -12.67 -0.26 0.37
N ILE A 247 -12.04 0.36 -0.62
CA ILE A 247 -12.71 1.17 -1.64
C ILE A 247 -13.02 0.30 -2.86
N THR A 248 -12.01 -0.42 -3.38
CA THR A 248 -12.16 -1.27 -4.57
C THR A 248 -11.27 -2.51 -4.49
N GLU A 249 -11.67 -3.55 -5.22
CA GLU A 249 -10.94 -4.81 -5.37
C GLU A 249 -10.92 -5.18 -6.87
N VAL A 250 -9.72 -5.26 -7.46
CA VAL A 250 -9.53 -5.45 -8.91
C VAL A 250 -8.59 -6.59 -9.23
N GLY A 251 -8.76 -7.21 -10.40
CA GLY A 251 -8.14 -8.49 -10.74
C GLY A 251 -8.83 -9.68 -10.05
N LYS A 252 -8.99 -10.79 -10.79
CA LYS A 252 -9.47 -12.08 -10.26
C LYS A 252 -8.65 -13.21 -10.88
N GLU A 253 -7.34 -13.09 -10.72
CA GLU A 253 -6.38 -14.06 -11.23
C GLU A 253 -6.49 -15.38 -10.47
N MET A 254 -6.15 -16.50 -11.10
CA MET A 254 -6.15 -17.82 -10.43
C MET A 254 -4.94 -18.04 -9.52
N ASP A 255 -3.91 -17.20 -9.65
CA ASP A 255 -2.68 -17.25 -8.88
C ASP A 255 -2.44 -15.90 -8.19
N CYS A 256 -1.59 -15.83 -7.18
CA CYS A 256 -1.39 -14.58 -6.44
C CYS A 256 -0.74 -13.49 -7.31
N VAL A 257 -1.17 -12.24 -7.10
CA VAL A 257 -0.57 -11.06 -7.74
C VAL A 257 0.83 -10.83 -7.18
N MET A 258 1.80 -10.55 -8.04
CA MET A 258 3.19 -10.31 -7.65
C MET A 258 3.42 -8.84 -7.30
N SER A 259 2.98 -7.94 -8.20
CA SER A 259 3.05 -6.49 -8.04
C SER A 259 1.71 -5.83 -8.39
N ALA A 260 1.49 -4.67 -7.81
CA ALA A 260 0.34 -3.83 -8.01
C ALA A 260 0.67 -2.41 -7.54
N ASP A 261 0.10 -1.42 -8.22
CA ASP A 261 0.31 0.00 -7.95
C ASP A 261 -0.88 0.82 -8.49
N ILE A 262 -0.99 2.09 -8.08
CA ILE A 262 -2.07 3.00 -8.50
C ILE A 262 -1.50 4.28 -9.13
N SER A 263 -2.15 4.75 -10.18
CA SER A 263 -1.75 5.97 -10.88
C SER A 263 -1.94 7.22 -10.00
N ALA A 264 -1.17 8.27 -10.29
CA ALA A 264 -1.18 9.51 -9.48
C ALA A 264 -2.51 10.29 -9.50
N ASP A 265 -3.35 10.04 -10.50
CA ASP A 265 -4.72 10.55 -10.64
C ASP A 265 -5.79 9.63 -9.99
N HIS A 266 -5.36 8.55 -9.33
CA HIS A 266 -6.21 7.49 -8.76
C HIS A 266 -7.18 6.81 -9.76
N SER A 267 -7.01 6.99 -11.08
CA SER A 267 -7.95 6.43 -12.07
C SER A 267 -7.63 4.99 -12.48
N LYS A 268 -6.37 4.55 -12.35
CA LYS A 268 -5.90 3.23 -12.83
C LYS A 268 -5.15 2.46 -11.75
N ILE A 269 -5.35 1.14 -11.72
CA ILE A 269 -4.52 0.18 -10.97
C ILE A 269 -3.82 -0.73 -11.97
N VAL A 270 -2.51 -0.90 -11.80
CA VAL A 270 -1.74 -1.93 -12.51
C VAL A 270 -1.60 -3.18 -11.66
N ILE A 271 -1.55 -4.35 -12.29
CA ILE A 271 -1.29 -5.66 -11.70
C ILE A 271 -0.25 -6.42 -12.55
N GLY A 272 0.83 -6.87 -11.91
CA GLY A 272 1.81 -7.81 -12.46
C GLY A 272 1.51 -9.25 -12.05
N THR A 273 1.41 -10.15 -13.04
CA THR A 273 0.95 -11.54 -12.84
C THR A 273 2.01 -12.61 -13.13
N PRO A 274 1.93 -13.78 -12.45
CA PRO A 274 2.66 -14.99 -12.86
C PRO A 274 2.27 -15.50 -14.26
N SER A 275 1.11 -15.09 -14.77
CA SER A 275 0.67 -15.35 -16.15
C SER A 275 1.39 -14.51 -17.21
N LYS A 276 2.54 -13.89 -16.87
CA LYS A 276 3.44 -13.17 -17.79
C LYS A 276 2.80 -11.93 -18.42
N LYS A 277 1.79 -11.38 -17.76
CA LYS A 277 0.97 -10.26 -18.23
C LYS A 277 0.99 -9.14 -17.20
N VAL A 278 1.12 -7.93 -17.69
CA VAL A 278 0.72 -6.72 -16.95
C VAL A 278 -0.72 -6.43 -17.33
N LYS A 279 -1.58 -6.16 -16.36
CA LYS A 279 -2.98 -5.82 -16.56
C LYS A 279 -3.27 -4.47 -15.92
N VAL A 280 -4.01 -3.62 -16.60
CA VAL A 280 -4.42 -2.32 -16.06
C VAL A 280 -5.94 -2.28 -15.96
N TYR A 281 -6.43 -1.84 -14.80
CA TYR A 281 -7.84 -1.76 -14.44
C TYR A 281 -8.23 -0.31 -14.16
N ASP A 282 -9.46 0.05 -14.49
CA ASP A 282 -10.07 1.31 -14.07
C ASP A 282 -10.56 1.20 -12.61
N VAL A 283 -10.28 2.20 -11.79
CA VAL A 283 -10.57 2.18 -10.34
C VAL A 283 -12.06 2.35 -10.06
N ALA A 284 -12.77 3.15 -10.87
CA ALA A 284 -14.16 3.55 -10.63
C ALA A 284 -15.20 2.51 -11.07
N SER A 285 -14.89 1.72 -12.11
CA SER A 285 -15.71 0.65 -12.67
C SER A 285 -15.23 -0.75 -12.28
N GLY A 286 -13.92 -0.91 -12.02
CA GLY A 286 -13.27 -2.21 -11.80
C GLY A 286 -13.06 -3.03 -13.08
N GLU A 287 -13.28 -2.45 -14.27
CA GLU A 287 -13.12 -3.15 -15.55
C GLU A 287 -11.64 -3.18 -16.01
N GLU A 288 -11.26 -4.23 -16.75
CA GLU A 288 -9.92 -4.39 -17.34
C GLU A 288 -9.80 -3.46 -18.56
N LEU A 289 -8.97 -2.42 -18.47
CA LEU A 289 -8.77 -1.44 -19.54
C LEU A 289 -7.96 -2.02 -20.70
N TYR A 290 -6.80 -2.61 -20.37
CA TYR A 290 -5.91 -3.23 -21.35
C TYR A 290 -4.93 -4.21 -20.68
N VAL A 291 -4.32 -5.06 -21.51
CA VAL A 291 -3.40 -6.12 -21.09
C VAL A 291 -2.14 -6.10 -21.96
N ILE A 292 -0.98 -6.04 -21.32
CA ILE A 292 0.33 -6.04 -21.96
C ILE A 292 0.92 -7.46 -21.84
N GLY A 293 1.07 -8.13 -22.98
CA GLY A 293 1.52 -9.53 -23.08
C GLY A 293 2.95 -9.74 -23.59
N LYS A 294 3.81 -8.71 -23.55
CA LYS A 294 5.19 -8.78 -24.08
C LYS A 294 6.16 -9.54 -23.17
N HIS A 295 5.90 -9.59 -21.87
CA HIS A 295 6.82 -10.23 -20.91
C HIS A 295 6.93 -11.73 -21.15
N THR A 296 8.17 -12.22 -21.11
CA THR A 296 8.48 -13.65 -21.39
C THR A 296 8.42 -14.52 -20.14
N GLU A 297 8.37 -13.90 -18.96
CA GLU A 297 8.34 -14.55 -17.66
C GLU A 297 7.45 -13.82 -16.65
N TRP A 298 7.35 -14.35 -15.42
CA TRP A 298 6.58 -13.73 -14.33
C TRP A 298 6.94 -12.26 -14.16
N VAL A 299 5.94 -11.38 -14.21
CA VAL A 299 6.11 -9.95 -13.89
C VAL A 299 6.22 -9.84 -12.37
N LEU A 300 7.32 -9.27 -11.87
CA LEU A 300 7.62 -9.20 -10.43
C LEU A 300 7.47 -7.79 -9.85
N ALA A 301 7.66 -6.77 -10.68
CA ALA A 301 7.50 -5.37 -10.30
C ALA A 301 6.75 -4.60 -11.39
N THR A 302 5.88 -3.67 -10.96
CA THR A 302 5.14 -2.72 -11.79
C THR A 302 4.98 -1.44 -10.98
N GLU A 303 5.26 -0.27 -11.55
CA GLU A 303 5.16 1.01 -10.85
C GLU A 303 4.82 2.13 -11.85
N PHE A 304 3.82 2.96 -11.54
CA PHE A 304 3.53 4.17 -12.30
C PHE A 304 4.57 5.25 -11.99
N SER A 305 4.88 6.10 -12.98
CA SER A 305 5.67 7.30 -12.75
C SER A 305 4.91 8.28 -11.83
N PRO A 306 5.60 9.21 -11.12
CA PRO A 306 4.96 10.11 -10.15
C PRO A 306 3.93 11.08 -10.76
N ASP A 307 3.99 11.31 -12.07
CA ASP A 307 3.03 12.08 -12.86
C ASP A 307 1.85 11.23 -13.39
N GLY A 308 1.93 9.90 -13.28
CA GLY A 308 0.94 8.95 -13.79
C GLY A 308 0.93 8.75 -15.31
N VAL A 309 1.91 9.30 -16.05
CA VAL A 309 1.97 9.25 -17.52
C VAL A 309 2.59 7.95 -18.04
N LEU A 310 3.61 7.45 -17.35
CA LEU A 310 4.34 6.24 -17.70
C LEU A 310 4.05 5.11 -16.71
N LEU A 311 4.20 3.88 -17.18
CA LEU A 311 4.13 2.67 -16.38
C LEU A 311 5.40 1.86 -16.62
N ALA A 312 6.19 1.59 -15.59
CA ALA A 312 7.31 0.67 -15.66
C ALA A 312 6.89 -0.75 -15.25
N SER A 313 7.48 -1.77 -15.87
CA SER A 313 7.32 -3.16 -15.46
C SER A 313 8.58 -3.99 -15.67
N ALA A 314 8.80 -4.96 -14.77
CA ALA A 314 9.96 -5.84 -14.81
C ALA A 314 9.62 -7.31 -14.53
N ASP A 315 10.37 -8.22 -15.15
CA ASP A 315 10.15 -9.66 -15.03
C ASP A 315 11.33 -10.47 -14.45
N ARG A 316 11.04 -11.74 -14.19
CA ARG A 316 11.97 -12.73 -13.64
C ARG A 316 13.14 -13.11 -14.57
N ASN A 317 13.08 -12.78 -15.86
CA ASN A 317 14.25 -12.88 -16.76
C ASN A 317 15.13 -11.62 -16.68
N GLY A 318 14.69 -10.58 -15.98
CA GLY A 318 15.42 -9.33 -15.82
C GLY A 318 15.01 -8.24 -16.81
N ASN A 319 14.06 -8.48 -17.72
CA ASN A 319 13.62 -7.46 -18.67
C ASN A 319 12.96 -6.29 -17.94
N VAL A 320 13.27 -5.07 -18.33
CA VAL A 320 12.62 -3.84 -17.86
C VAL A 320 12.04 -3.10 -19.07
N ASN A 321 10.73 -2.84 -19.04
CA ASN A 321 10.02 -2.10 -20.08
C ASN A 321 9.24 -0.93 -19.46
N VAL A 322 9.01 0.10 -20.26
CA VAL A 322 8.18 1.27 -19.93
C VAL A 322 7.10 1.45 -20.99
N TRP A 323 5.91 1.79 -20.54
CA TRP A 323 4.67 1.85 -21.31
C TRP A 323 3.96 3.18 -21.09
N GLU A 324 3.13 3.59 -22.04
CA GLU A 324 2.16 4.67 -21.83
C GLU A 324 1.04 4.19 -20.88
N ALA A 325 0.84 4.90 -19.77
CA ALA A 325 -0.17 4.56 -18.76
C ALA A 325 -1.63 4.81 -19.22
N ALA A 326 -1.83 5.42 -20.38
CA ALA A 326 -3.15 5.68 -20.94
C ALA A 326 -3.72 4.49 -21.72
N ASN A 327 -2.87 3.75 -22.45
CA ASN A 327 -3.29 2.79 -23.47
C ASN A 327 -2.46 1.48 -23.49
N GLY A 328 -1.36 1.40 -22.73
CA GLY A 328 -0.47 0.23 -22.71
C GLY A 328 0.48 0.11 -23.90
N GLY A 329 0.60 1.16 -24.72
CA GLY A 329 1.57 1.28 -25.79
C GLY A 329 3.00 1.22 -25.27
N GLU A 330 3.91 0.64 -26.06
CA GLU A 330 5.32 0.56 -25.69
C GLU A 330 6.00 1.92 -25.83
N PHE A 331 6.60 2.41 -24.74
CA PHE A 331 7.35 3.65 -24.73
C PHE A 331 8.86 3.37 -24.86
N PHE A 332 9.41 2.49 -23.99
CA PHE A 332 10.79 2.00 -24.11
C PHE A 332 10.93 0.53 -23.71
N ALA A 333 11.67 -0.24 -24.50
CA ALA A 333 12.30 -1.48 -24.07
C ALA A 333 13.71 -1.18 -23.55
N LEU A 334 13.82 -0.81 -22.27
CA LEU A 334 15.06 -0.30 -21.68
C LEU A 334 16.22 -1.32 -21.74
N GLY A 335 15.93 -2.59 -21.47
CA GLY A 335 16.90 -3.67 -21.57
C GLY A 335 16.62 -4.81 -20.61
N GLN A 336 17.67 -5.57 -20.25
CA GLN A 336 17.56 -6.66 -19.28
C GLN A 336 18.75 -6.69 -18.31
N HIS A 337 18.44 -7.04 -17.06
CA HIS A 337 19.41 -7.54 -16.08
C HIS A 337 19.90 -8.96 -16.45
N LYS A 338 20.91 -9.47 -15.74
CA LYS A 338 21.43 -10.85 -15.93
C LYS A 338 20.65 -11.90 -15.14
N ALA A 339 19.78 -11.46 -14.24
CA ALA A 339 18.88 -12.30 -13.47
C ALA A 339 17.59 -11.51 -13.15
N SER A 340 16.68 -12.17 -12.45
CA SER A 340 15.39 -11.65 -11.99
C SER A 340 15.46 -10.20 -11.48
N CYS A 341 14.74 -9.30 -12.14
CA CYS A 341 14.53 -7.93 -11.66
C CYS A 341 13.34 -7.95 -10.69
N VAL A 342 13.59 -7.62 -9.42
CA VAL A 342 12.66 -7.89 -8.30
C VAL A 342 11.99 -6.63 -7.76
N ASP A 343 12.54 -5.45 -8.04
CA ASP A 343 12.00 -4.18 -7.54
C ASP A 343 12.29 -3.05 -8.53
N LEU A 344 11.39 -2.07 -8.54
CA LEU A 344 11.48 -0.83 -9.31
C LEU A 344 11.22 0.36 -8.38
N ALA A 345 11.91 1.46 -8.64
CA ALA A 345 11.68 2.73 -7.96
C ALA A 345 11.85 3.90 -8.92
N TRP A 346 10.81 4.72 -9.05
CA TRP A 346 10.88 6.03 -9.70
C TRP A 346 11.54 7.10 -8.81
N ARG A 347 12.32 8.00 -9.40
CA ARG A 347 12.68 9.28 -8.76
C ARG A 347 11.47 10.21 -8.80
N ALA A 348 11.31 11.06 -7.78
CA ALA A 348 10.12 11.91 -7.58
C ALA A 348 9.80 12.88 -8.74
N ASP A 349 10.74 13.13 -9.65
CA ASP A 349 10.57 13.97 -10.83
C ASP A 349 10.25 13.19 -12.13
N GLY A 350 10.09 11.86 -12.06
CA GLY A 350 9.79 10.99 -13.21
C GLY A 350 10.93 10.78 -14.20
N ASN A 351 12.04 11.53 -14.10
CA ASN A 351 13.10 11.51 -15.10
C ASN A 351 14.02 10.28 -15.01
N LEU A 352 14.13 9.65 -13.83
CA LEU A 352 14.93 8.45 -13.59
C LEU A 352 14.11 7.30 -13.02
N LEU A 353 14.34 6.11 -13.58
CA LEU A 353 13.87 4.83 -13.04
C LEU A 353 15.09 4.02 -12.54
N ALA A 354 15.00 3.47 -11.33
CA ALA A 354 15.95 2.49 -10.82
C ALA A 354 15.37 1.08 -10.89
N SER A 355 16.16 0.12 -11.38
CA SER A 355 15.83 -1.30 -11.38
C SER A 355 16.83 -2.11 -10.54
N ALA A 356 16.31 -3.06 -9.77
CA ALA A 356 17.09 -3.88 -8.84
C ALA A 356 16.97 -5.38 -9.14
N SER A 357 18.11 -6.07 -9.19
CA SER A 357 18.16 -7.48 -9.60
C SER A 357 18.91 -8.41 -8.65
N GLU A 358 18.52 -9.68 -8.70
CA GLU A 358 19.22 -10.78 -8.04
C GLU A 358 20.63 -11.04 -8.62
N ASP A 359 21.01 -10.41 -9.74
CA ASP A 359 22.39 -10.40 -10.23
C ASP A 359 23.35 -9.55 -9.38
N GLY A 360 22.82 -8.84 -8.37
CA GLY A 360 23.57 -8.01 -7.44
C GLY A 360 23.76 -6.56 -7.89
N THR A 361 23.22 -6.19 -9.06
CA THR A 361 23.34 -4.85 -9.64
C THR A 361 22.10 -3.99 -9.48
N ILE A 362 22.33 -2.67 -9.47
CA ILE A 362 21.33 -1.65 -9.78
C ILE A 362 21.61 -1.14 -11.19
N ILE A 363 20.56 -0.81 -11.93
CA ILE A 363 20.65 -0.02 -13.16
C ILE A 363 19.77 1.24 -13.01
N LEU A 364 20.30 2.39 -13.45
CA LEU A 364 19.57 3.64 -13.59
C LEU A 364 19.30 3.93 -15.06
N TRP A 365 18.05 4.28 -15.35
CA TRP A 365 17.53 4.55 -16.67
C TRP A 365 16.99 5.98 -16.75
N GLU A 366 17.31 6.73 -17.79
CA GLU A 366 16.71 8.04 -18.08
C GLU A 366 15.51 7.92 -19.02
N MET A 367 14.45 8.69 -18.74
CA MET A 367 13.22 8.66 -19.55
C MET A 367 13.20 9.64 -20.73
N THR A 368 14.26 10.46 -20.91
CA THR A 368 14.36 11.33 -22.09
C THR A 368 14.64 10.53 -23.36
N GLU A 369 15.55 9.56 -23.28
CA GLU A 369 15.99 8.75 -24.43
C GLU A 369 15.90 7.23 -24.18
N GLY A 370 15.41 6.80 -23.00
CA GLY A 370 15.28 5.40 -22.64
C GLY A 370 16.61 4.68 -22.40
N LYS A 371 17.66 5.42 -22.03
CA LYS A 371 19.03 4.92 -21.96
C LYS A 371 19.46 4.51 -20.56
N GLN A 372 20.37 3.55 -20.49
CA GLN A 372 21.10 3.24 -19.27
C GLN A 372 22.09 4.38 -18.95
N VAL A 373 21.83 5.12 -17.87
CA VAL A 373 22.73 6.16 -17.36
C VAL A 373 23.87 5.55 -16.56
N LYS A 374 23.58 4.55 -15.72
CA LYS A 374 24.56 3.94 -14.81
C LYS A 374 24.19 2.51 -14.44
N THR A 375 25.20 1.67 -14.23
CA THR A 375 25.07 0.38 -13.55
C THR A 375 26.23 0.19 -12.57
N TRP A 376 25.98 -0.50 -11.44
CA TRP A 376 27.00 -0.88 -10.46
C TRP A 376 26.55 -2.09 -9.64
N ALA A 377 27.51 -2.83 -9.08
CA ALA A 377 27.24 -3.90 -8.12
C ALA A 377 26.98 -3.31 -6.73
N ALA A 378 25.76 -3.51 -6.22
CA ALA A 378 25.33 -2.95 -4.93
C ALA A 378 25.46 -3.95 -3.78
N HIS A 379 25.05 -5.21 -4.00
CA HIS A 379 24.99 -6.25 -2.96
C HIS A 379 25.52 -7.60 -3.46
N GLY A 380 26.39 -8.23 -2.66
CA GLY A 380 26.89 -9.57 -2.95
C GLY A 380 25.79 -10.61 -2.73
N GLY A 381 25.47 -11.39 -3.76
CA GLY A 381 24.40 -12.41 -3.71
C GLY A 381 22.99 -11.91 -4.08
N GLY A 382 22.86 -10.68 -4.58
CA GLY A 382 21.60 -10.16 -5.14
C GLY A 382 21.02 -8.98 -4.35
N VAL A 383 20.47 -8.01 -5.08
CA VAL A 383 19.63 -6.96 -4.52
C VAL A 383 18.22 -7.52 -4.30
N GLN A 384 17.50 -7.03 -3.30
CA GLN A 384 16.13 -7.43 -2.97
C GLN A 384 15.15 -6.26 -3.02
N SER A 385 15.64 -5.03 -2.76
CA SER A 385 14.81 -3.83 -2.87
C SER A 385 15.62 -2.58 -3.21
N VAL A 386 14.97 -1.63 -3.90
CA VAL A 386 15.48 -0.29 -4.16
C VAL A 386 14.38 0.74 -3.86
N ALA A 387 14.77 1.89 -3.32
CA ALA A 387 13.90 3.04 -3.12
C ALA A 387 14.69 4.34 -3.34
N PHE A 388 14.07 5.35 -3.94
CA PHE A 388 14.59 6.71 -3.88
C PHE A 388 14.20 7.35 -2.54
N THR A 389 15.13 8.11 -1.96
CA THR A 389 14.78 9.09 -0.91
C THR A 389 14.18 10.33 -1.57
N PRO A 390 13.33 11.12 -0.87
CA PRO A 390 12.78 12.36 -1.42
C PRO A 390 13.84 13.39 -1.85
N ASP A 391 15.05 13.36 -1.27
CA ASP A 391 16.21 14.18 -1.69
C ASP A 391 17.02 13.60 -2.87
N GLY A 392 16.54 12.52 -3.51
CA GLY A 392 17.08 11.97 -4.77
C GLY A 392 18.26 11.00 -4.63
N LYS A 393 18.63 10.59 -3.40
CA LYS A 393 19.58 9.50 -3.16
C LYS A 393 18.89 8.15 -3.35
N ILE A 394 19.70 7.09 -3.45
CA ILE A 394 19.21 5.73 -3.71
C ILE A 394 19.52 4.85 -2.50
N LEU A 395 18.50 4.16 -2.01
CA LEU A 395 18.57 3.25 -0.88
C LEU A 395 18.33 1.82 -1.37
N THR A 396 19.20 0.88 -1.00
CA THR A 396 19.10 -0.52 -1.44
C THR A 396 19.23 -1.49 -0.28
N SER A 397 18.60 -2.67 -0.42
CA SER A 397 18.84 -3.82 0.45
C SER A 397 19.14 -5.09 -0.35
N GLY A 398 19.87 -6.03 0.25
CA GLY A 398 20.28 -7.24 -0.45
C GLY A 398 20.50 -8.46 0.43
N ARG A 399 20.94 -9.55 -0.21
CA ARG A 399 21.17 -10.85 0.43
C ARG A 399 22.42 -10.93 1.30
N ASP A 400 23.28 -9.91 1.26
CA ASP A 400 24.36 -9.69 2.24
C ASP A 400 23.86 -9.22 3.62
N GLY A 401 22.54 -9.02 3.76
CA GLY A 401 21.89 -8.64 5.00
C GLY A 401 22.12 -7.18 5.39
N GLN A 402 22.54 -6.34 4.45
CA GLN A 402 22.84 -4.93 4.67
C GLN A 402 21.87 -4.01 3.95
N VAL A 403 21.78 -2.77 4.44
CA VAL A 403 21.18 -1.63 3.74
C VAL A 403 22.30 -0.68 3.31
N LYS A 404 22.25 -0.16 2.08
CA LYS A 404 23.28 0.73 1.53
C LYS A 404 22.65 1.99 0.94
N LEU A 405 23.31 3.13 1.13
CA LEU A 405 22.92 4.43 0.57
C LEU A 405 23.91 4.85 -0.51
N TRP A 406 23.40 5.31 -1.64
CA TRP A 406 24.18 5.66 -2.83
C TRP A 406 23.82 7.05 -3.36
N ASP A 407 24.77 7.71 -4.03
CA ASP A 407 24.47 8.85 -4.89
C ASP A 407 23.96 8.39 -6.27
N ALA A 408 23.49 9.35 -7.09
CA ALA A 408 23.03 9.08 -8.45
C ALA A 408 24.14 8.62 -9.42
N ASN A 409 25.42 8.71 -9.03
CA ASN A 409 26.56 8.26 -9.83
C ASN A 409 26.97 6.81 -9.53
N GLY A 410 26.32 6.16 -8.55
CA GLY A 410 26.63 4.82 -8.07
C GLY A 410 27.71 4.75 -6.99
N ASN A 411 28.08 5.89 -6.37
CA ASN A 411 29.05 5.91 -5.26
C ASN A 411 28.36 5.57 -3.94
N LYS A 412 28.94 4.66 -3.15
CA LYS A 412 28.43 4.27 -1.83
C LYS A 412 28.70 5.38 -0.81
N LEU A 413 27.64 5.97 -0.25
CA LEU A 413 27.70 7.02 0.77
C LEU A 413 27.78 6.45 2.19
N ALA A 414 27.02 5.38 2.46
CA ALA A 414 27.00 4.70 3.76
C ALA A 414 26.52 3.24 3.60
N GLU A 415 26.79 2.41 4.60
CA GLU A 415 26.23 1.05 4.73
C GLU A 415 25.89 0.74 6.18
N SER A 416 24.85 -0.05 6.40
CA SER A 416 24.46 -0.54 7.72
C SER A 416 25.34 -1.73 8.15
N PRO A 417 25.45 -2.00 9.46
CA PRO A 417 25.82 -3.33 9.93
C PRO A 417 24.90 -4.41 9.30
N SER A 418 25.42 -5.63 9.17
CA SER A 418 24.59 -6.76 8.73
C SER A 418 23.53 -7.10 9.78
N GLN A 419 22.31 -7.34 9.31
CA GLN A 419 21.15 -7.67 10.15
C GLN A 419 21.00 -9.18 10.40
N GLY A 420 22.06 -9.96 10.14
CA GLY A 420 22.13 -11.41 10.42
C GLY A 420 21.32 -12.32 9.48
N ASP A 421 20.52 -11.75 8.58
CA ASP A 421 19.71 -12.46 7.59
C ASP A 421 19.41 -11.54 6.38
N VAL A 422 18.81 -12.07 5.33
CA VAL A 422 18.47 -11.32 4.10
C VAL A 422 17.51 -10.17 4.41
N VAL A 423 17.84 -8.94 3.98
CA VAL A 423 16.97 -7.76 4.13
C VAL A 423 16.06 -7.66 2.90
N THR A 424 14.80 -8.09 3.07
CA THR A 424 13.83 -8.32 1.99
C THR A 424 13.27 -7.04 1.38
N LYS A 425 13.07 -6.00 2.19
CA LYS A 425 12.52 -4.72 1.73
C LYS A 425 13.12 -3.57 2.53
N VAL A 426 13.34 -2.45 1.85
CA VAL A 426 13.71 -1.18 2.49
C VAL A 426 12.86 -0.05 1.93
N VAL A 427 12.46 0.89 2.78
CA VAL A 427 11.72 2.09 2.38
C VAL A 427 12.37 3.33 2.99
N ALA A 428 12.46 4.41 2.21
CA ALA A 428 12.83 5.72 2.71
C ALA A 428 11.63 6.41 3.39
N LEU A 429 11.86 7.20 4.42
CA LEU A 429 10.83 8.03 5.03
C LEU A 429 10.71 9.38 4.31
N SER A 430 9.55 10.02 4.45
CA SER A 430 9.25 11.33 3.86
C SER A 430 10.19 12.46 4.30
N ASP A 431 10.90 12.29 5.42
CA ASP A 431 11.88 13.25 5.94
C ASP A 431 13.26 13.19 5.23
N SER A 432 13.53 12.18 4.38
CA SER A 432 14.85 11.85 3.81
C SER A 432 15.97 11.56 4.83
N LYS A 433 15.65 11.50 6.13
CA LYS A 433 16.60 11.32 7.24
C LYS A 433 16.46 9.95 7.88
N GLY A 434 15.31 9.29 7.72
CA GLY A 434 15.06 7.93 8.18
C GLY A 434 14.79 6.94 7.05
N ALA A 435 14.96 5.66 7.38
CA ALA A 435 14.54 4.53 6.58
C ALA A 435 13.99 3.43 7.48
N VAL A 436 13.15 2.55 6.94
CA VAL A 436 12.76 1.30 7.60
C VAL A 436 13.21 0.11 6.75
N SER A 437 13.86 -0.86 7.38
CA SER A 437 14.31 -2.10 6.75
C SER A 437 13.64 -3.31 7.39
N ALA A 438 13.27 -4.29 6.58
CA ALA A 438 12.70 -5.56 7.03
C ALA A 438 13.58 -6.74 6.60
N ASN A 439 13.76 -7.73 7.48
CA ASN A 439 14.52 -8.96 7.16
C ASN A 439 13.65 -10.22 7.05
N TRP A 440 14.26 -11.32 6.58
CA TRP A 440 13.60 -12.61 6.38
C TRP A 440 13.08 -13.24 7.69
N ARG A 441 13.58 -12.80 8.86
CA ARG A 441 13.09 -13.22 10.18
C ARG A 441 11.86 -12.44 10.64
N GLY A 442 11.47 -11.41 9.89
CA GLY A 442 10.37 -10.51 10.25
C GLY A 442 10.75 -9.42 11.26
N GLU A 443 12.04 -9.16 11.45
CA GLU A 443 12.53 -8.03 12.24
C GLU A 443 12.43 -6.75 11.40
N LEU A 444 11.96 -5.67 12.02
CA LEU A 444 11.81 -4.35 11.39
C LEU A 444 12.65 -3.34 12.16
N LYS A 445 13.55 -2.64 11.47
CA LYS A 445 14.45 -1.64 12.08
C LYS A 445 14.23 -0.26 11.48
N ILE A 446 14.15 0.75 12.33
CA ILE A 446 14.13 2.17 11.94
C ILE A 446 15.57 2.68 12.00
N LEU A 447 16.11 3.10 10.86
CA LEU A 447 17.50 3.48 10.68
C LEU A 447 17.62 4.98 10.41
N SER A 448 18.61 5.64 11.02
CA SER A 448 18.93 7.05 10.79
C SER A 448 19.96 7.21 9.67
N LEU A 449 19.57 7.77 8.53
CA LEU A 449 20.46 8.00 7.39
C LEU A 449 21.53 9.05 7.70
N GLU A 450 21.18 10.09 8.46
CA GLU A 450 22.12 11.14 8.92
C GLU A 450 23.25 10.58 9.78
N ASN A 451 22.95 9.57 10.61
CA ASN A 451 23.89 8.97 11.55
C ASN A 451 24.38 7.59 11.07
N LYS A 452 24.66 7.45 9.77
CA LYS A 452 25.22 6.22 9.15
C LYS A 452 24.49 4.93 9.55
N PHE A 453 23.16 4.93 9.41
CA PHE A 453 22.26 3.83 9.77
C PHE A 453 22.21 3.47 11.27
N ALA A 454 22.49 4.41 12.17
CA ALA A 454 22.23 4.22 13.60
C ALA A 454 20.75 3.87 13.84
N GLU A 455 20.50 2.83 14.65
CA GLU A 455 19.16 2.32 14.94
C GLU A 455 18.41 3.29 15.86
N LYS A 456 17.27 3.84 15.39
CA LYS A 456 16.36 4.68 16.18
C LYS A 456 15.34 3.87 16.99
N GLY A 457 15.10 2.62 16.59
CA GLY A 457 14.12 1.73 17.22
C GLY A 457 13.76 0.55 16.31
N ALA A 458 12.89 -0.31 16.80
CA ALA A 458 12.42 -1.51 16.11
C ALA A 458 10.88 -1.58 16.15
N LEU A 459 10.29 -2.15 15.10
CA LEU A 459 8.85 -2.37 14.99
C LEU A 459 8.55 -3.88 15.03
N SER A 460 7.32 -4.26 15.37
CA SER A 460 6.89 -5.67 15.34
C SER A 460 6.12 -6.01 14.06
N SER A 461 6.51 -7.07 13.37
CA SER A 461 5.73 -7.65 12.27
C SER A 461 4.55 -8.53 12.75
N ASN A 462 4.47 -8.79 14.06
CA ASN A 462 3.51 -9.66 14.72
C ASN A 462 3.16 -9.10 16.11
N PRO A 463 2.36 -8.01 16.20
CA PRO A 463 2.06 -7.34 17.47
C PRO A 463 1.12 -8.18 18.35
N SER A 464 1.33 -8.12 19.68
CA SER A 464 0.47 -8.79 20.67
C SER A 464 -0.98 -8.22 20.67
N PRO A 465 -1.98 -8.95 21.19
CA PRO A 465 -3.33 -8.42 21.44
C PRO A 465 -3.32 -7.12 22.26
N ILE A 466 -4.31 -6.24 22.09
CA ILE A 466 -4.39 -4.95 22.81
C ILE A 466 -4.32 -5.18 24.32
N ALA A 467 -5.06 -6.16 24.85
CA ALA A 467 -5.07 -6.47 26.28
C ALA A 467 -3.67 -6.85 26.81
N GLN A 468 -2.88 -7.57 26.02
CA GLN A 468 -1.50 -7.92 26.38
C GLN A 468 -0.56 -6.73 26.25
N ARG A 469 -0.72 -5.89 25.21
CA ARG A 469 0.02 -4.63 25.07
C ARG A 469 -0.21 -3.68 26.24
N VAL A 470 -1.44 -3.58 26.77
CA VAL A 470 -1.71 -2.79 27.99
C VAL A 470 -0.88 -3.31 29.16
N ILE A 471 -0.88 -4.62 29.41
CA ILE A 471 -0.10 -5.26 30.49
C ILE A 471 1.41 -5.07 30.29
N GLU A 472 1.91 -5.26 29.06
CA GLU A 472 3.32 -5.06 28.68
C GLU A 472 3.76 -3.61 28.89
N THR A 473 2.94 -2.64 28.47
CA THR A 473 3.21 -1.21 28.65
C THR A 473 3.13 -0.79 30.12
N GLU A 474 2.12 -1.23 30.88
CA GLU A 474 2.00 -0.94 32.32
C GLU A 474 3.15 -1.55 33.12
N LYS A 475 3.56 -2.79 32.77
CA LYS A 475 4.77 -3.41 33.32
C LYS A 475 6.02 -2.61 32.94
N ARG A 476 6.16 -2.17 31.68
CA ARG A 476 7.33 -1.38 31.25
C ARG A 476 7.41 -0.03 31.97
N ILE A 477 6.26 0.62 32.23
CA ILE A 477 6.18 1.83 33.05
C ILE A 477 6.63 1.53 34.49
N ALA A 478 6.15 0.43 35.09
CA ALA A 478 6.55 0.02 36.44
C ALA A 478 8.05 -0.29 36.53
N ASP A 479 8.59 -1.09 35.60
CA ASP A 479 10.01 -1.46 35.51
C ASP A 479 10.91 -0.21 35.36
N LEU A 480 10.53 0.74 34.51
CA LEU A 480 11.26 2.00 34.33
C LEU A 480 11.15 2.91 35.56
N THR A 481 9.96 3.00 36.17
CA THR A 481 9.72 3.80 37.39
C THR A 481 10.54 3.25 38.56
N ALA A 482 10.68 1.92 38.67
CA ALA A 482 11.55 1.28 39.66
C ALA A 482 13.05 1.51 39.40
N GLN A 483 13.46 1.79 38.16
CA GLN A 483 14.83 2.12 37.82
C GLN A 483 15.20 3.59 38.09
N VAL A 484 14.25 4.54 38.00
CA VAL A 484 14.51 5.98 38.21
C VAL A 484 15.31 6.27 39.49
N PRO A 485 14.97 5.75 40.69
CA PRO A 485 15.75 6.01 41.91
C PRO A 485 17.21 5.55 41.83
N ALA A 486 17.50 4.48 41.11
CA ALA A 486 18.86 3.98 40.93
C ALA A 486 19.68 4.86 39.97
N VAL A 487 19.07 5.34 38.88
CA VAL A 487 19.73 6.25 37.93
C VAL A 487 19.91 7.64 38.56
N GLU A 488 18.95 8.11 39.36
CA GLU A 488 19.08 9.35 40.15
C GLU A 488 20.19 9.24 41.21
N ALA A 489 20.34 8.08 41.86
CA ALA A 489 21.46 7.83 42.77
C ALA A 489 22.81 7.79 42.05
N GLU A 490 22.90 7.23 40.83
CA GLU A 490 24.10 7.27 39.97
C GLU A 490 24.47 8.72 39.61
N ALA A 491 23.49 9.52 39.18
CA ALA A 491 23.68 10.94 38.86
C ALA A 491 24.09 11.77 40.09
N LYS A 492 23.45 11.54 41.24
CA LYS A 492 23.84 12.18 42.50
C LYS A 492 25.27 11.82 42.89
N LYS A 493 25.65 10.54 42.82
CA LYS A 493 27.01 10.08 43.13
C LYS A 493 28.07 10.74 42.23
N ALA A 494 27.76 11.00 40.97
CA ALA A 494 28.65 11.74 40.07
C ALA A 494 28.83 13.21 40.49
N VAL A 495 27.73 13.89 40.89
CA VAL A 495 27.78 15.27 41.41
C VAL A 495 28.53 15.33 42.74
N ASP A 496 28.23 14.43 43.69
CA ASP A 496 28.90 14.35 44.99
C ASP A 496 30.42 14.11 44.83
N ALA A 497 30.82 13.30 43.83
CA ALA A 497 32.24 13.05 43.52
C ALA A 497 32.96 14.28 42.95
N VAL A 498 32.29 15.08 42.11
CA VAL A 498 32.82 16.39 41.66
C VAL A 498 32.99 17.32 42.87
N THR A 499 31.97 17.47 43.71
CA THR A 499 32.03 18.32 44.91
C THR A 499 33.15 17.92 45.86
N ALA A 500 33.35 16.61 46.08
CA ALA A 500 34.45 16.09 46.90
C ALA A 500 35.83 16.38 46.29
N LYS A 501 35.97 16.31 44.95
CA LYS A 501 37.23 16.63 44.26
C LYS A 501 37.50 18.13 44.20
N GLU A 502 36.48 18.98 44.06
CA GLU A 502 36.63 20.43 44.16
C GLU A 502 37.05 20.85 45.58
N ALA A 503 36.47 20.23 46.63
CA ALA A 503 36.91 20.43 48.02
C ALA A 503 38.35 19.96 48.26
N GLN A 504 38.73 18.77 47.75
CA GLN A 504 40.11 18.27 47.80
C GLN A 504 41.08 19.25 47.13
N LEU A 505 40.75 19.76 45.94
CA LEU A 505 41.59 20.69 45.20
C LEU A 505 41.74 22.04 45.91
N ALA A 506 40.67 22.55 46.53
CA ALA A 506 40.70 23.77 47.32
C ALA A 506 41.61 23.64 48.55
N ASP A 507 41.50 22.52 49.28
CA ASP A 507 42.36 22.25 50.44
C ASP A 507 43.84 22.07 50.04
N GLN A 508 44.13 21.34 48.96
CA GLN A 508 45.49 21.22 48.42
C GLN A 508 46.08 22.58 48.01
N LYS A 509 45.29 23.45 47.36
CA LYS A 509 45.74 24.81 46.99
C LYS A 509 46.01 25.68 48.22
N LYS A 510 45.23 25.52 49.29
CA LYS A 510 45.50 26.16 50.59
C LYS A 510 46.77 25.62 51.24
N GLN A 511 46.92 24.30 51.36
CA GLN A 511 48.12 23.67 51.94
C GLN A 511 49.39 24.04 51.15
N PHE A 512 49.31 24.16 49.83
CA PHE A 512 50.41 24.68 49.00
C PHE A 512 50.77 26.13 49.38
N ALA A 513 49.79 27.03 49.48
CA ALA A 513 50.02 28.42 49.87
C ALA A 513 50.63 28.53 51.29
N ASP A 514 50.14 27.74 52.26
CA ASP A 514 50.68 27.66 53.61
C ASP A 514 52.13 27.12 53.61
N THR A 515 52.43 26.11 52.78
CA THR A 515 53.78 25.55 52.62
C THR A 515 54.73 26.57 51.97
N GLU A 516 54.28 27.32 50.96
CA GLU A 516 55.09 28.35 50.30
C GLU A 516 55.33 29.56 51.20
N ALA A 517 54.34 29.95 52.01
CA ALA A 517 54.49 30.98 53.04
C ALA A 517 55.53 30.56 54.10
N ASN A 518 55.47 29.32 54.58
CA ASN A 518 56.48 28.77 55.49
C ASN A 518 57.89 28.75 54.85
N ARG A 519 58.00 28.33 53.58
CA ARG A 519 59.27 28.38 52.82
C ARG A 519 59.85 29.80 52.77
N LYS A 520 59.02 30.81 52.50
CA LYS A 520 59.42 32.23 52.48
C LYS A 520 59.87 32.71 53.87
N ALA A 521 59.11 32.40 54.91
CA ALA A 521 59.46 32.77 56.29
C ALA A 521 60.79 32.14 56.77
N ILE A 522 61.07 30.88 56.41
CA ILE A 522 62.35 30.23 56.69
C ILE A 522 63.50 30.93 55.91
N GLU A 523 63.28 31.28 54.64
CA GLU A 523 64.27 31.97 53.81
C GLU A 523 64.58 33.39 54.30
N GLU A 524 63.58 34.14 54.78
CA GLU A 524 63.75 35.43 55.46
C GLU A 524 64.48 35.29 56.80
N THR A 525 64.14 34.27 57.60
CA THR A 525 64.84 33.96 58.84
C THR A 525 66.33 33.67 58.59
N ILE A 526 66.65 32.93 57.53
CA ILE A 526 68.04 32.63 57.13
C ILE A 526 68.78 33.92 56.73
N LYS A 527 68.14 34.82 55.97
CA LYS A 527 68.71 36.13 55.61
C LYS A 527 68.96 37.03 56.83
N ALA A 528 68.23 36.85 57.93
CA ALA A 528 68.40 37.66 59.15
C ALA A 528 69.57 37.21 60.06
N TYR A 529 70.04 35.95 59.98
CA TYR A 529 71.11 35.46 60.86
C TYR A 529 72.44 36.20 60.74
N PRO A 530 72.96 36.58 59.54
CA PRO A 530 74.20 37.34 59.43
C PRO A 530 74.15 38.66 60.22
N THR A 531 73.04 39.41 60.10
CA THR A 531 72.84 40.68 60.81
C THR A 531 72.72 40.47 62.32
N LYS A 532 71.97 39.46 62.77
CA LYS A 532 71.86 39.11 64.19
C LYS A 532 73.20 38.71 64.80
N LEU A 533 73.98 37.90 64.10
CA LEU A 533 75.32 37.49 64.57
C LEU A 533 76.28 38.67 64.59
N ALA A 534 76.29 39.54 63.57
CA ALA A 534 77.13 40.73 63.55
C ALA A 534 76.84 41.69 64.73
N GLU A 535 75.57 41.87 65.09
CA GLU A 535 75.19 42.69 66.26
C GLU A 535 75.57 42.01 67.59
N LEU A 536 75.45 40.68 67.71
CA LEU A 536 75.92 39.94 68.89
C LEU A 536 77.46 39.93 69.01
N ASP A 537 78.19 39.78 67.90
CA ASP A 537 79.65 39.87 67.87
C ASP A 537 80.14 41.26 68.27
N LYS A 538 79.44 42.30 67.80
CA LYS A 538 79.66 43.69 68.23
C LYS A 538 79.42 43.85 69.73
N GLN A 539 78.30 43.37 70.26
CA GLN A 539 78.00 43.40 71.71
C GLN A 539 79.05 42.65 72.53
N LEU A 540 79.53 41.50 72.05
CA LEU A 540 80.59 40.72 72.68
C LEU A 540 81.93 41.48 72.69
N ASN A 541 82.27 42.16 71.59
CA ASN A 541 83.49 42.96 71.49
C ASN A 541 83.42 44.23 72.34
N ASP A 542 82.27 44.91 72.38
CA ASP A 542 82.02 46.06 73.25
C ASP A 542 82.12 45.66 74.74
N ALA A 543 81.58 44.49 75.12
CA ALA A 543 81.68 43.96 76.47
C ALA A 543 83.13 43.61 76.86
N LYS A 544 83.90 42.98 75.94
CA LYS A 544 85.33 42.71 76.13
C LYS A 544 86.16 43.99 76.24
N ALA A 545 85.89 45.00 75.42
CA ALA A 545 86.58 46.29 75.47
C ALA A 545 86.33 47.02 76.80
N LYS A 546 85.08 47.06 77.27
CA LYS A 546 84.71 47.60 78.59
C LYS A 546 85.43 46.88 79.73
N ARG A 547 85.48 45.54 79.67
CA ARG A 547 86.23 44.72 80.65
C ARG A 547 87.72 45.04 80.67
N GLN A 548 88.36 45.22 79.51
CA GLN A 548 89.78 45.54 79.44
C GLN A 548 90.07 46.93 80.01
N ALA A 549 89.28 47.95 79.65
CA ALA A 549 89.42 49.29 80.20
C ALA A 549 89.26 49.31 81.74
N HIS A 550 88.41 48.45 82.30
CA HIS A 550 88.24 48.30 83.75
C HIS A 550 89.46 47.63 84.43
N LEU A 551 90.08 46.63 83.79
CA LEU A 551 91.33 46.03 84.27
C LEU A 551 92.51 47.02 84.25
N ASP A 552 92.61 47.84 83.20
CA ASP A 552 93.64 48.87 83.10
C ASP A 552 93.47 49.96 84.17
N ALA A 553 92.23 50.27 84.57
CA ALA A 553 91.93 51.16 85.69
C ALA A 553 92.37 50.57 87.05
N ILE A 554 92.14 49.28 87.29
CA ILE A 554 92.62 48.58 88.51
C ILE A 554 94.15 48.64 88.61
N LYS A 555 94.86 48.33 87.52
CA LYS A 555 96.33 48.36 87.48
C LYS A 555 96.91 49.75 87.77
N LYS A 556 96.23 50.82 87.32
CA LYS A 556 96.61 52.22 87.58
C LYS A 556 96.39 52.62 89.05
N TYR A 557 95.33 52.12 89.68
CA TYR A 557 95.04 52.33 91.10
C TYR A 557 96.11 51.69 92.01
N GLU A 558 96.53 50.46 91.70
CA GLU A 558 97.61 49.76 92.43
C GLU A 558 98.95 50.52 92.36
N GLN A 559 99.35 50.97 91.17
CA GLN A 559 100.60 51.73 90.97
C GLN A 559 100.61 53.05 91.74
N THR A 560 99.47 53.76 91.78
CA THR A 560 99.35 55.05 92.47
C THR A 560 99.40 54.87 93.99
N THR A 561 98.83 53.76 94.50
CA THR A 561 98.87 53.39 95.92
C THR A 561 100.30 53.09 96.40
N ALA A 562 101.12 52.44 95.57
CA ALA A 562 102.52 52.17 95.90
C ALA A 562 103.37 53.45 96.04
N GLN A 563 103.18 54.43 95.15
CA GLN A 563 103.95 55.68 95.14
C GLN A 563 103.70 56.57 96.37
N VAL A 564 102.49 56.55 96.95
CA VAL A 564 102.20 57.29 98.19
C VAL A 564 102.96 56.71 99.39
N LYS A 565 103.04 55.37 99.50
CA LYS A 565 103.76 54.68 100.58
C LYS A 565 105.24 55.05 100.62
N GLU A 566 105.88 55.15 99.45
CA GLU A 566 107.30 55.50 99.35
C GLU A 566 107.56 56.95 99.80
N LYS A 567 106.75 57.91 99.34
CA LYS A 567 106.94 59.33 99.67
C LYS A 567 106.58 59.69 101.12
N ASP A 568 105.57 59.05 101.73
CA ASP A 568 105.27 59.25 103.16
C ASP A 568 106.44 58.81 104.07
N ALA A 569 107.14 57.72 103.72
CA ALA A 569 108.28 57.23 104.48
C ALA A 569 109.50 58.16 104.42
N ALA A 570 109.71 58.84 103.28
CA ALA A 570 110.78 59.82 103.12
C ALA A 570 110.55 61.09 103.98
N LEU A 571 109.31 61.58 104.02
CA LEU A 571 108.92 62.78 104.79
C LEU A 571 109.18 62.59 106.29
N ALA A 572 108.76 61.45 106.85
CA ALA A 572 108.93 61.14 108.28
C ALA A 572 110.41 61.16 108.74
N LYS A 573 111.35 60.82 107.85
CA LYS A 573 112.78 60.84 108.14
C LYS A 573 113.32 62.27 108.26
N VAL A 574 112.95 63.16 107.33
CA VAL A 574 113.44 64.56 107.32
C VAL A 574 112.89 65.35 108.53
N GLU A 575 111.62 65.10 108.90
CA GLU A 575 111.00 65.72 110.07
C GLU A 575 111.69 65.33 111.40
N ALA A 576 112.17 64.09 111.52
CA ALA A 576 112.93 63.64 112.69
C ALA A 576 114.31 64.33 112.81
N GLU A 577 114.97 64.56 111.67
CA GLU A 577 116.29 65.20 111.64
C GLU A 577 116.23 66.72 111.91
N LEU A 578 115.13 67.40 111.56
CA LEU A 578 114.90 68.81 111.92
C LEU A 578 114.83 68.98 113.46
N LYS A 579 114.06 68.09 114.12
CA LYS A 579 113.87 68.09 115.58
C LYS A 579 115.17 67.91 116.37
N ALA A 580 116.14 67.17 115.82
CA ALA A 580 117.43 66.96 116.44
C ALA A 580 118.31 68.23 116.44
N LEU A 581 118.29 68.99 115.33
CA LEU A 581 119.02 70.25 115.19
C LEU A 581 118.43 71.37 116.07
N GLU A 582 117.10 71.45 116.17
CA GLU A 582 116.42 72.41 117.06
C GLU A 582 116.82 72.19 118.54
N ALA A 583 117.02 70.94 118.97
CA ALA A 583 117.48 70.59 120.32
C ALA A 583 118.98 70.87 120.57
N GLU A 584 119.77 71.09 119.52
CA GLU A 584 121.21 71.37 119.62
C GLU A 584 121.46 72.87 119.84
N VAL A 585 120.71 73.75 119.16
CA VAL A 585 120.75 75.22 119.33
C VAL A 585 120.50 75.64 120.79
N ALA A 586 119.62 74.92 121.50
CA ALA A 586 119.19 75.26 122.86
C ALA A 586 120.28 75.14 123.95
N LYS A 587 121.46 74.58 123.64
CA LYS A 587 122.50 74.27 124.65
C LYS A 587 123.48 75.42 124.91
N PHE A 588 123.62 76.38 124.00
CA PHE A 588 124.56 77.51 124.13
C PHE A 588 123.97 78.63 124.97
N THR A 589 124.56 78.91 126.14
CA THR A 589 123.97 79.81 127.15
C THR A 589 124.93 80.80 127.82
N LYS A 590 126.24 80.77 127.51
CA LYS A 590 127.22 81.70 128.09
C LYS A 590 127.68 82.78 127.09
N PRO A 591 127.97 84.02 127.53
CA PRO A 591 128.30 85.13 126.62
C PRO A 591 129.56 84.90 125.76
N GLU A 592 130.48 84.06 126.22
CA GLU A 592 131.76 83.77 125.55
C GLU A 592 131.61 82.76 124.38
N GLU A 593 130.43 82.14 124.22
CA GLU A 593 130.16 81.07 123.22
C GLU A 593 129.46 81.61 121.94
N ALA A 594 129.34 82.94 121.80
CA ALA A 594 128.53 83.61 120.77
C ALA A 594 128.75 83.15 119.30
N PRO A 595 129.96 82.78 118.82
CA PRO A 595 130.16 82.35 117.43
C PRO A 595 129.47 81.03 117.08
N GLN A 596 129.30 80.13 118.04
CA GLN A 596 128.91 78.73 117.79
C GLN A 596 127.39 78.56 117.64
N LYS A 597 126.62 79.41 118.32
CA LYS A 597 125.15 79.40 118.26
C LYS A 597 124.62 79.81 116.88
N ALA A 598 125.23 80.82 116.24
CA ALA A 598 124.79 81.36 114.95
C ALA A 598 124.89 80.34 113.80
N GLU A 599 125.85 79.41 113.84
CA GLU A 599 125.99 78.40 112.79
C GLU A 599 124.98 77.25 112.94
N ALA A 600 124.54 76.94 114.17
CA ALA A 600 123.49 75.95 114.42
C ALA A 600 122.10 76.46 113.98
N GLU A 601 121.78 77.74 114.24
CA GLU A 601 120.51 78.36 113.82
C GLU A 601 120.32 78.36 112.30
N LYS A 602 121.40 78.55 111.51
CA LYS A 602 121.36 78.47 110.05
C LYS A 602 120.95 77.07 109.54
N LYS A 603 121.48 75.99 110.16
CA LYS A 603 121.21 74.60 109.75
C LYS A 603 119.76 74.17 110.03
N VAL A 604 119.08 74.77 111.01
CA VAL A 604 117.65 74.58 111.25
C VAL A 604 116.80 75.20 110.13
N GLY A 605 117.16 76.40 109.68
CA GLY A 605 116.47 77.09 108.58
C GLY A 605 116.44 76.27 107.29
N ASP A 606 117.59 75.74 106.88
CA ASP A 606 117.74 74.98 105.62
C ASP A 606 116.93 73.66 105.60
N LYS A 607 116.74 72.98 106.75
CA LYS A 607 115.93 71.74 106.77
C LYS A 607 114.42 72.00 106.79
N LYS A 608 113.96 73.13 107.33
CA LYS A 608 112.54 73.44 107.44
C LYS A 608 111.88 73.61 106.06
N THR A 609 112.57 74.25 105.12
CA THR A 609 112.15 74.39 103.72
C THR A 609 112.07 73.06 102.96
N VAL A 610 112.87 72.05 103.31
CA VAL A 610 112.80 70.71 102.69
C VAL A 610 111.55 69.93 103.11
N VAL A 611 111.11 70.07 104.36
CA VAL A 611 109.88 69.42 104.87
C VAL A 611 108.63 69.95 104.15
N GLU A 612 108.52 71.28 103.99
CA GLU A 612 107.38 71.91 103.31
C GLU A 612 107.30 71.53 101.83
N ALA A 613 108.46 71.44 101.16
CA ALA A 613 108.54 70.98 99.77
C ALA A 613 108.10 69.51 99.58
N GLN A 614 108.37 68.62 100.53
CA GLN A 614 107.91 67.23 100.45
C GLN A 614 106.41 67.08 100.74
N ARG A 615 105.86 67.82 101.71
CA ARG A 615 104.40 67.81 102.00
C ARG A 615 103.57 68.24 100.80
N ALA A 616 104.03 69.24 100.03
CA ALA A 616 103.35 69.71 98.82
C ALA A 616 103.24 68.65 97.71
N GLN A 617 104.14 67.66 97.64
CA GLN A 617 104.13 66.62 96.60
C GLN A 617 103.19 65.44 96.88
N ILE A 618 102.75 65.25 98.13
CA ILE A 618 101.99 64.06 98.55
C ILE A 618 100.47 64.27 98.46
N ALA A 619 100.01 65.51 98.69
CA ALA A 619 98.59 65.86 98.72
C ALA A 619 97.77 65.39 97.48
N PRO A 620 98.17 65.66 96.22
CA PRO A 620 97.37 65.26 95.05
C PRO A 620 97.30 63.74 94.84
N LEU A 621 98.32 62.99 95.26
CA LEU A 621 98.34 61.53 95.10
C LEU A 621 97.38 60.84 96.08
N LYS A 622 97.19 61.37 97.30
CA LYS A 622 96.21 60.84 98.26
C LYS A 622 94.76 61.05 97.81
N GLN A 623 94.48 62.12 97.07
CA GLN A 623 93.14 62.39 96.55
C GLN A 623 92.72 61.40 95.43
N ALA A 624 93.68 60.83 94.70
CA ALA A 624 93.43 59.88 93.60
C ALA A 624 93.06 58.45 94.05
N ILE A 625 93.29 58.10 95.34
CA ILE A 625 93.05 56.74 95.88
C ILE A 625 91.65 56.65 96.55
N ALA A 626 90.93 57.77 96.70
CA ALA A 626 89.64 57.82 97.38
C ALA A 626 88.48 57.08 96.65
N THR A 627 88.68 56.66 95.40
CA THR A 627 87.70 55.91 94.60
C THR A 627 88.31 54.60 94.09
N ALA A 628 87.95 53.48 94.73
CA ALA A 628 88.37 52.15 94.31
C ALA A 628 87.47 51.60 93.18
N PRO A 629 88.03 50.93 92.14
CA PRO A 629 87.23 50.24 91.12
C PRO A 629 86.47 49.01 91.67
N GLY A 630 85.26 48.76 91.17
CA GLY A 630 84.43 47.61 91.55
C GLY A 630 84.86 46.26 90.95
N PRO A 631 84.19 45.13 91.30
CA PRO A 631 84.58 43.78 90.88
C PRO A 631 84.31 43.48 89.39
N VAL A 632 85.12 42.61 88.79
CA VAL A 632 85.08 42.27 87.35
C VAL A 632 83.92 41.33 86.95
N ALA A 633 83.32 40.64 87.92
CA ALA A 633 82.42 39.50 87.70
C ALA A 633 81.17 39.79 86.85
N GLU A 634 80.64 41.02 86.88
CA GLU A 634 79.47 41.40 86.08
C GLU A 634 79.77 41.41 84.57
N PHE A 635 80.99 41.81 84.19
CA PHE A 635 81.44 41.78 82.79
C PHE A 635 81.72 40.35 82.31
N ASP A 636 82.26 39.49 83.16
CA ASP A 636 82.48 38.07 82.85
C ASP A 636 81.13 37.35 82.59
N LYS A 637 80.10 37.65 83.39
CA LYS A 637 78.74 37.14 83.18
C LYS A 637 78.15 37.65 81.86
N ALA A 638 78.23 38.96 81.58
CA ALA A 638 77.70 39.53 80.34
C ALA A 638 78.37 38.93 79.09
N ILE A 639 79.70 38.75 79.11
CA ILE A 639 80.44 38.08 78.03
C ILE A 639 79.95 36.65 77.82
N LYS A 640 79.78 35.88 78.90
CA LYS A 640 79.29 34.49 78.82
C LYS A 640 77.86 34.42 78.28
N ASP A 641 76.95 35.23 78.81
CA ASP A 641 75.54 35.28 78.36
C ASP A 641 75.46 35.61 76.85
N THR A 642 76.31 36.52 76.34
CA THR A 642 76.41 36.82 74.90
C THR A 642 77.04 35.68 74.09
N GLN A 643 78.07 35.00 74.62
CA GLN A 643 78.69 33.83 73.97
C GLN A 643 77.73 32.65 73.85
N ASP A 644 76.96 32.35 74.89
CA ASP A 644 75.94 31.28 74.89
C ASP A 644 74.82 31.61 73.89
N LEU A 645 74.45 32.89 73.76
CA LEU A 645 73.47 33.35 72.76
C LEU A 645 74.01 33.27 71.31
N ILE A 646 75.28 33.56 71.09
CA ILE A 646 75.97 33.36 69.80
C ILE A 646 76.05 31.86 69.46
N ALA A 647 76.39 31.00 70.42
CA ALA A 647 76.45 29.55 70.22
C ALA A 647 75.07 28.99 69.84
N LYS A 648 74.02 29.38 70.57
CA LYS A 648 72.62 29.03 70.26
C LYS A 648 72.21 29.52 68.86
N THR A 649 72.49 30.79 68.53
CA THR A 649 72.16 31.37 67.22
C THR A 649 72.89 30.66 66.08
N ASN A 650 74.15 30.25 66.27
CA ASN A 650 74.89 29.45 65.28
C ASN A 650 74.35 28.03 65.13
N THR A 651 73.85 27.41 66.22
CA THR A 651 73.20 26.10 66.17
C THR A 651 71.89 26.16 65.38
N GLU A 652 71.06 27.18 65.63
CA GLU A 652 69.83 27.43 64.86
C GLU A 652 70.12 27.72 63.38
N LYS A 653 71.13 28.57 63.10
CA LYS A 653 71.61 28.86 61.74
C LYS A 653 72.11 27.62 61.00
N ALA A 654 72.69 26.64 61.68
CA ALA A 654 73.14 25.39 61.08
C ALA A 654 71.98 24.42 60.75
N ALA A 655 70.89 24.45 61.52
CA ALA A 655 69.72 23.60 61.31
C ALA A 655 68.80 24.11 60.17
N LYS A 656 68.56 25.43 60.11
CA LYS A 656 67.57 26.04 59.19
C LYS A 656 67.78 25.78 57.69
N PRO A 657 69.00 25.65 57.14
CA PRO A 657 69.20 25.30 55.73
C PRO A 657 68.60 23.93 55.35
N LYS A 658 68.65 22.95 56.27
CA LYS A 658 68.06 21.61 56.05
C LYS A 658 66.53 21.66 56.12
N GLU A 659 65.97 22.52 56.98
CA GLU A 659 64.54 22.82 56.97
C GLU A 659 64.10 23.51 55.67
N LEU A 660 64.89 24.46 55.15
CA LEU A 660 64.61 25.12 53.87
C LEU A 660 64.68 24.13 52.69
N GLU A 661 65.63 23.20 52.68
CA GLU A 661 65.73 22.15 51.67
C GLU A 661 64.49 21.24 51.69
N ASN A 662 64.06 20.81 52.88
CA ASN A 662 62.84 20.01 53.05
C ASN A 662 61.59 20.79 52.62
N ALA A 663 61.49 22.09 52.96
CA ALA A 663 60.39 22.95 52.53
C ALA A 663 60.38 23.19 51.02
N LYS A 664 61.55 23.33 50.37
CA LYS A 664 61.67 23.42 48.91
C LYS A 664 61.19 22.14 48.22
N LYS A 665 61.65 20.97 48.69
CA LYS A 665 61.19 19.66 48.19
C LYS A 665 59.69 19.45 48.37
N ALA A 666 59.10 19.93 49.47
CA ALA A 666 57.65 19.91 49.68
C ALA A 666 56.91 20.83 48.68
N VAL A 667 57.40 22.06 48.45
CA VAL A 667 56.84 22.99 47.45
C VAL A 667 56.94 22.43 46.02
N GLU A 668 58.02 21.74 45.67
CA GLU A 668 58.21 21.11 44.35
C GLU A 668 57.28 19.91 44.10
N ALA A 669 56.80 19.23 45.14
CA ALA A 669 55.88 18.10 45.03
C ALA A 669 54.42 18.54 44.75
N TRP A 670 54.01 19.70 45.30
CA TRP A 670 52.64 20.19 45.23
C TRP A 670 52.07 20.38 43.82
N PRO A 671 52.78 20.99 42.84
CA PRO A 671 52.27 21.16 41.47
C PRO A 671 51.82 19.86 40.82
N LYS A 672 52.56 18.75 41.01
CA LYS A 672 52.18 17.43 40.46
C LYS A 672 50.88 16.91 41.08
N ASN A 673 50.75 17.04 42.40
CA ASN A 673 49.56 16.59 43.14
C ASN A 673 48.31 17.40 42.76
N ILE A 674 48.48 18.71 42.53
CA ILE A 674 47.42 19.61 42.08
C ILE A 674 47.02 19.26 40.64
N THR A 675 47.98 19.15 39.70
CA THR A 675 47.68 18.78 38.30
C THR A 675 46.97 17.43 38.18
N GLU A 676 47.38 16.42 38.95
CA GLU A 676 46.73 15.10 38.96
C GLU A 676 45.30 15.19 39.54
N THR A 677 45.08 16.00 40.58
CA THR A 677 43.74 16.22 41.14
C THR A 677 42.84 17.02 40.18
N GLU A 678 43.39 17.97 39.42
CA GLU A 678 42.68 18.70 38.36
C GLU A 678 42.31 17.79 37.18
N LYS A 679 43.21 16.86 36.79
CA LYS A 679 42.92 15.82 35.79
C LYS A 679 41.79 14.91 36.25
N GLN A 680 41.86 14.39 37.47
CA GLN A 680 40.81 13.54 38.06
C GLN A 680 39.48 14.29 38.17
N LEU A 681 39.49 15.58 38.52
CA LEU A 681 38.31 16.43 38.53
C LEU A 681 37.68 16.56 37.14
N GLY A 682 38.50 16.73 36.08
CA GLY A 682 38.03 16.69 34.70
C GLY A 682 37.37 15.36 34.32
N GLU A 683 37.99 14.24 34.71
CA GLU A 683 37.47 12.89 34.48
C GLU A 683 36.09 12.67 35.16
N VAL A 684 35.91 13.03 36.44
CA VAL A 684 34.59 12.91 37.10
C VAL A 684 33.55 13.92 36.58
N ARG A 685 33.96 15.14 36.22
CA ARG A 685 33.06 16.17 35.67
C ARG A 685 32.47 15.75 34.32
N ASN A 686 33.26 15.07 33.49
CA ASN A 686 32.78 14.47 32.23
C ASN A 686 31.72 13.36 32.44
N GLY A 687 31.67 12.73 33.62
CA GLY A 687 30.67 11.72 33.97
C GLY A 687 29.29 12.28 34.37
N VAL A 688 29.20 13.55 34.77
CA VAL A 688 27.95 14.16 35.28
C VAL A 688 26.89 14.31 34.19
N ALA A 689 27.24 14.92 33.06
CA ALA A 689 26.26 15.19 31.99
C ALA A 689 25.65 13.90 31.39
N PRO A 690 26.41 12.82 31.11
CA PRO A 690 25.82 11.54 30.71
C PRO A 690 24.88 10.94 31.77
N ALA A 691 25.22 11.01 33.06
CA ALA A 691 24.39 10.47 34.12
C ALA A 691 23.08 11.26 34.31
N GLN A 692 23.14 12.60 34.24
CA GLN A 692 21.94 13.46 34.25
C GLN A 692 21.05 13.20 33.02
N LYS A 693 21.65 13.08 31.83
CA LYS A 693 20.91 12.77 30.59
C LYS A 693 20.13 11.45 30.67
N LYS A 694 20.72 10.39 31.26
CA LYS A 694 19.99 9.13 31.50
C LYS A 694 18.72 9.32 32.35
N VAL A 695 18.76 10.18 33.38
CA VAL A 695 17.60 10.48 34.25
C VAL A 695 16.50 11.17 33.45
N GLU A 696 16.86 12.18 32.64
CA GLU A 696 15.90 12.87 31.78
C GLU A 696 15.29 11.94 30.73
N GLU A 697 16.10 11.10 30.08
CA GLU A 697 15.65 10.09 29.12
C GLU A 697 14.65 9.10 29.74
N HIS A 698 14.90 8.60 30.96
CA HIS A 698 13.96 7.70 31.66
C HIS A 698 12.65 8.40 32.02
N LYS A 699 12.71 9.65 32.53
CA LYS A 699 11.51 10.42 32.88
C LYS A 699 10.69 10.79 31.66
N ALA A 700 11.33 11.20 30.56
CA ALA A 700 10.68 11.48 29.28
C ALA A 700 10.01 10.23 28.70
N LEU A 701 10.68 9.07 28.74
CA LEU A 701 10.13 7.81 28.27
C LEU A 701 8.92 7.35 29.10
N ILE A 702 8.97 7.49 30.43
CA ILE A 702 7.83 7.21 31.31
C ILE A 702 6.64 8.13 30.97
N ALA A 703 6.86 9.43 30.82
CA ALA A 703 5.82 10.40 30.47
C ALA A 703 5.19 10.13 29.09
N ALA A 704 5.98 9.64 28.12
CA ALA A 704 5.48 9.22 26.81
C ALA A 704 4.63 7.94 26.90
N LEU A 705 5.10 6.92 27.62
CA LEU A 705 4.40 5.64 27.78
C LEU A 705 3.11 5.77 28.59
N GLN A 706 3.05 6.66 29.59
CA GLN A 706 1.86 6.86 30.46
C GLN A 706 0.56 7.15 29.70
N LYS A 707 0.62 7.73 28.49
CA LYS A 707 -0.58 8.01 27.67
C LYS A 707 -1.10 6.77 26.92
N GLN A 708 -0.26 5.76 26.72
CA GLN A 708 -0.57 4.61 25.86
C GLN A 708 -1.62 3.64 26.43
N PRO A 709 -1.63 3.26 27.72
CA PRO A 709 -2.67 2.39 28.26
C PRO A 709 -4.08 2.96 28.08
N THR A 710 -4.26 4.28 28.17
CA THR A 710 -5.54 4.96 27.91
C THR A 710 -5.95 4.85 26.44
N LEU A 711 -5.03 5.15 25.51
CA LEU A 711 -5.26 5.01 24.07
C LEU A 711 -5.58 3.56 23.67
N LEU A 712 -4.87 2.59 24.23
CA LEU A 712 -5.10 1.16 23.99
C LEU A 712 -6.45 0.70 24.55
N ARG A 713 -6.87 1.15 25.73
CA ARG A 713 -8.21 0.88 26.28
C ARG A 713 -9.32 1.50 25.42
N ALA A 714 -9.14 2.75 24.96
CA ALA A 714 -10.05 3.39 24.01
C ALA A 714 -10.11 2.62 22.66
N ALA A 715 -8.98 2.10 22.17
CA ALA A 715 -8.93 1.26 20.99
C ALA A 715 -9.65 -0.09 21.17
N GLN A 716 -9.53 -0.70 22.36
CA GLN A 716 -10.27 -1.92 22.71
C GLN A 716 -11.79 -1.67 22.71
N PHE A 717 -12.23 -0.49 23.18
CA PHE A 717 -13.63 -0.07 23.10
C PHE A 717 -14.06 0.21 21.64
N ASN A 718 -13.22 0.87 20.84
CA ASN A 718 -13.49 1.14 19.41
C ASN A 718 -13.75 -0.16 18.61
N LEU A 719 -13.16 -1.28 19.02
CA LEU A 719 -13.40 -2.59 18.41
C LEU A 719 -14.88 -3.00 18.47
N GLY A 720 -15.56 -2.75 19.60
CA GLY A 720 -17.01 -2.95 19.73
C GLY A 720 -17.82 -1.93 18.92
N LEU A 721 -17.36 -0.68 18.85
CA LEU A 721 -17.99 0.37 18.05
C LEU A 721 -17.93 0.06 16.55
N LEU A 722 -16.78 -0.40 16.04
CA LEU A 722 -16.59 -0.82 14.66
C LEU A 722 -17.52 -2.00 14.31
N ALA A 723 -17.62 -3.01 15.18
CA ALA A 723 -18.52 -4.14 14.97
C ALA A 723 -20.01 -3.75 14.91
N GLU A 724 -20.45 -2.73 15.66
CA GLU A 724 -21.82 -2.19 15.56
C GLU A 724 -21.99 -1.29 14.32
N LYS A 725 -20.97 -0.53 13.92
CA LYS A 725 -20.95 0.24 12.65
C LYS A 725 -21.04 -0.67 11.43
N ASP A 726 -20.36 -1.82 11.44
CA ASP A 726 -20.40 -2.79 10.34
C ASP A 726 -21.79 -3.44 10.22
N LYS A 727 -22.42 -3.80 11.35
CA LYS A 727 -23.83 -4.29 11.36
C LYS A 727 -24.79 -3.26 10.79
N LEU A 728 -24.63 -1.98 11.19
CA LEU A 728 -25.44 -0.89 10.67
C LEU A 728 -25.23 -0.74 9.15
N SER A 729 -23.99 -0.72 8.68
CA SER A 729 -23.66 -0.59 7.26
C SER A 729 -24.18 -1.77 6.42
N GLN A 730 -24.15 -3.00 6.94
CA GLN A 730 -24.72 -4.17 6.28
C GLN A 730 -26.25 -4.05 6.17
N LEU A 731 -26.93 -3.70 7.26
CA LEU A 731 -28.39 -3.52 7.29
C LEU A 731 -28.85 -2.38 6.37
N GLU A 732 -28.13 -1.25 6.34
CA GLU A 732 -28.40 -0.14 5.40
C GLU A 732 -28.23 -0.57 3.94
N THR A 733 -27.22 -1.40 3.65
CA THR A 733 -27.00 -1.94 2.28
C THR A 733 -28.11 -2.89 1.87
N GLU A 734 -28.53 -3.80 2.76
CA GLU A 734 -29.64 -4.74 2.48
C GLU A 734 -30.97 -4.00 2.27
N VAL A 735 -31.31 -3.04 3.13
CA VAL A 735 -32.52 -2.22 3.00
C VAL A 735 -32.52 -1.41 1.71
N THR A 736 -31.37 -0.82 1.33
CA THR A 736 -31.24 -0.11 0.04
C THR A 736 -31.45 -1.05 -1.13
N GLY A 737 -30.79 -2.23 -1.13
CA GLY A 737 -30.92 -3.22 -2.20
C GLY A 737 -32.35 -3.76 -2.38
N TYR A 738 -33.09 -3.97 -1.30
CA TYR A 738 -34.52 -4.34 -1.39
C TYR A 738 -35.40 -3.18 -1.86
N THR A 739 -35.07 -1.94 -1.50
CA THR A 739 -35.79 -0.73 -1.95
C THR A 739 -35.63 -0.53 -3.46
N ASP A 740 -34.41 -0.64 -3.96
CA ASP A 740 -34.11 -0.54 -5.40
C ASP A 740 -34.79 -1.68 -6.18
N ALA A 741 -34.75 -2.92 -5.67
CA ALA A 741 -35.41 -4.06 -6.30
C ALA A 741 -36.95 -3.90 -6.40
N VAL A 742 -37.60 -3.26 -5.42
CA VAL A 742 -39.02 -2.89 -5.51
C VAL A 742 -39.24 -1.87 -6.61
N LYS A 743 -38.45 -0.80 -6.65
CA LYS A 743 -38.57 0.29 -7.63
C LYS A 743 -38.38 -0.22 -9.06
N ASP A 744 -37.30 -0.94 -9.34
CA ASP A 744 -36.99 -1.50 -10.66
C ASP A 744 -38.11 -2.44 -11.15
N SER A 745 -38.71 -3.21 -10.23
CA SER A 745 -39.84 -4.10 -10.53
C SER A 745 -41.14 -3.33 -10.82
N GLU A 746 -41.40 -2.23 -10.12
CA GLU A 746 -42.57 -1.37 -10.35
C GLU A 746 -42.44 -0.59 -11.69
N GLU A 747 -41.25 -0.12 -12.05
CA GLU A 747 -40.95 0.47 -13.36
C GLU A 747 -41.08 -0.56 -14.50
N THR A 748 -40.60 -1.79 -14.28
CA THR A 748 -40.74 -2.92 -15.22
C THR A 748 -42.20 -3.32 -15.43
N LYS A 749 -43.01 -3.35 -14.36
CA LYS A 749 -44.45 -3.61 -14.43
C LYS A 749 -45.17 -2.52 -15.25
N THR A 750 -44.85 -1.26 -15.02
CA THR A 750 -45.46 -0.10 -15.69
C THR A 750 -45.18 -0.10 -17.19
N SER A 751 -43.91 -0.30 -17.57
CA SER A 751 -43.50 -0.38 -18.99
C SER A 751 -44.05 -1.62 -19.72
N SER A 752 -44.15 -2.76 -19.02
CA SER A 752 -44.77 -3.98 -19.56
C SER A 752 -46.28 -3.81 -19.78
N ALA A 753 -46.99 -3.14 -18.86
CA ALA A 753 -48.41 -2.86 -19.01
C ALA A 753 -48.70 -1.93 -20.21
N ALA A 754 -47.88 -0.87 -20.39
CA ALA A 754 -47.97 0.01 -21.56
C ALA A 754 -47.74 -0.75 -22.89
N THR A 755 -46.81 -1.71 -22.89
CA THR A 755 -46.53 -2.57 -24.06
C THR A 755 -47.70 -3.48 -24.43
N ILE A 756 -48.41 -4.01 -23.42
CA ILE A 756 -49.62 -4.83 -23.61
C ILE A 756 -50.73 -4.01 -24.28
N GLU A 757 -51.02 -2.80 -23.79
CA GLU A 757 -52.06 -1.94 -24.38
C GLU A 757 -51.72 -1.48 -25.80
N ALA A 758 -50.45 -1.13 -26.07
CA ALA A 758 -49.99 -0.82 -27.43
C ALA A 758 -50.16 -2.01 -28.38
N SER A 759 -49.83 -3.22 -27.92
CA SER A 759 -49.97 -4.46 -28.72
C SER A 759 -51.42 -4.83 -28.97
N LYS A 760 -52.31 -4.69 -27.97
CA LYS A 760 -53.77 -4.87 -28.14
C LYS A 760 -54.34 -3.92 -29.20
N LYS A 761 -53.95 -2.64 -29.16
CA LYS A 761 -54.35 -1.63 -30.15
C LYS A 761 -53.87 -2.02 -31.56
N ALA A 762 -52.62 -2.44 -31.70
CA ALA A 762 -52.07 -2.89 -32.98
C ALA A 762 -52.81 -4.11 -33.57
N ILE A 763 -53.26 -5.05 -32.72
CA ILE A 763 -54.08 -6.20 -33.13
C ILE A 763 -55.47 -5.73 -33.61
N ALA A 764 -56.11 -4.81 -32.89
CA ALA A 764 -57.42 -4.27 -33.28
C ALA A 764 -57.37 -3.55 -34.64
N GLU A 765 -56.35 -2.69 -34.85
CA GLU A 765 -56.10 -2.01 -36.12
C GLU A 765 -55.87 -3.00 -37.28
N ALA A 766 -55.01 -4.00 -37.08
CA ALA A 766 -54.71 -5.00 -38.12
C ALA A 766 -55.94 -5.88 -38.43
N THR A 767 -56.73 -6.24 -37.42
CA THR A 767 -57.94 -7.06 -37.59
C THR A 767 -59.02 -6.30 -38.36
N ALA A 768 -59.18 -5.00 -38.11
CA ALA A 768 -60.14 -4.16 -38.85
C ALA A 768 -59.76 -3.96 -40.34
N ALA A 769 -58.47 -4.01 -40.68
CA ALA A 769 -58.00 -3.79 -42.05
C ALA A 769 -58.17 -5.02 -42.98
N ILE A 770 -58.12 -6.25 -42.43
CA ILE A 770 -58.11 -7.49 -43.22
C ILE A 770 -59.36 -7.65 -44.13
N PRO A 771 -60.61 -7.47 -43.65
CA PRO A 771 -61.80 -7.69 -44.49
C PRO A 771 -61.86 -6.78 -45.73
N GLY A 772 -61.40 -5.54 -45.62
CA GLY A 772 -61.37 -4.60 -46.76
C GLY A 772 -60.34 -5.01 -47.83
N LEU A 773 -59.20 -5.54 -47.41
CA LEU A 773 -58.15 -6.05 -48.31
C LEU A 773 -58.56 -7.37 -48.98
N GLU A 774 -59.23 -8.27 -48.26
CA GLU A 774 -59.73 -9.54 -48.81
C GLU A 774 -60.90 -9.31 -49.80
N ALA A 775 -61.78 -8.34 -49.54
CA ALA A 775 -62.81 -7.91 -50.50
C ALA A 775 -62.22 -7.30 -51.78
N ALA A 776 -61.15 -6.51 -51.67
CA ALA A 776 -60.44 -5.96 -52.82
C ALA A 776 -59.80 -7.06 -53.68
N LEU A 777 -59.18 -8.06 -53.05
CA LEU A 777 -58.58 -9.21 -53.74
C LEU A 777 -59.63 -10.03 -54.53
N ALA A 778 -60.77 -10.32 -53.90
CA ALA A 778 -61.85 -11.09 -54.54
C ALA A 778 -62.42 -10.39 -55.78
N LYS A 779 -62.52 -9.05 -55.76
CA LYS A 779 -63.00 -8.26 -56.90
C LYS A 779 -62.09 -8.40 -58.13
N VAL A 780 -60.76 -8.24 -57.95
CA VAL A 780 -59.80 -8.27 -59.07
C VAL A 780 -59.68 -9.68 -59.68
N GLN A 781 -59.94 -10.74 -58.92
CA GLN A 781 -59.91 -12.12 -59.42
C GLN A 781 -61.10 -12.50 -60.31
N GLY A 782 -62.26 -11.83 -60.18
CA GLY A 782 -63.46 -12.14 -60.96
C GLY A 782 -63.45 -11.66 -62.41
N GLU A 783 -62.61 -10.68 -62.74
CA GLU A 783 -62.63 -9.96 -64.02
C GLU A 783 -61.80 -10.64 -65.14
N LEU A 784 -60.98 -11.64 -64.81
CA LEU A 784 -59.99 -12.24 -65.73
C LEU A 784 -60.58 -13.06 -66.92
N PRO A 785 -61.57 -13.96 -66.75
CA PRO A 785 -61.95 -14.91 -67.81
C PRO A 785 -62.70 -14.31 -69.02
N GLY A 786 -63.21 -13.08 -68.90
CA GLY A 786 -64.01 -12.44 -69.95
C GLY A 786 -63.19 -11.85 -71.10
N VAL A 787 -61.90 -11.57 -70.87
CA VAL A 787 -61.06 -10.79 -71.80
C VAL A 787 -60.36 -11.67 -72.85
N GLU A 788 -60.18 -12.97 -72.59
CA GLU A 788 -59.35 -13.86 -73.42
C GLU A 788 -60.06 -14.45 -74.68
N LYS A 789 -61.31 -14.05 -74.99
CA LYS A 789 -62.13 -14.64 -76.10
C LYS A 789 -62.37 -13.76 -77.34
N ILE A 790 -61.66 -12.63 -77.50
CA ILE A 790 -62.02 -11.57 -78.47
C ILE A 790 -61.28 -11.66 -79.83
N ILE A 791 -60.35 -12.61 -80.01
CA ILE A 791 -59.20 -12.45 -80.93
C ILE A 791 -59.37 -13.08 -82.35
N ASP A 792 -60.29 -14.03 -82.56
CA ASP A 792 -60.24 -14.90 -83.75
C ASP A 792 -60.67 -14.32 -85.13
N PRO A 793 -61.65 -13.40 -85.27
CA PRO A 793 -62.13 -12.97 -86.60
C PRO A 793 -61.12 -12.16 -87.43
N SER A 794 -60.14 -11.52 -86.80
CA SER A 794 -59.28 -10.51 -87.46
C SER A 794 -58.21 -11.06 -88.40
N LYS A 795 -58.03 -12.38 -88.51
CA LYS A 795 -56.94 -13.00 -89.30
C LYS A 795 -57.26 -13.23 -90.79
N ALA A 796 -58.54 -13.24 -91.18
CA ALA A 796 -58.94 -13.63 -92.55
C ALA A 796 -58.92 -12.47 -93.57
N GLN A 797 -58.89 -11.22 -93.11
CA GLN A 797 -59.12 -10.02 -93.96
C GLN A 797 -57.82 -9.35 -94.44
N GLU A 798 -56.66 -9.80 -93.96
CA GLU A 798 -55.34 -9.21 -94.23
C GLU A 798 -54.78 -9.57 -95.63
N GLY A 799 -55.18 -10.70 -96.20
CA GLY A 799 -54.51 -11.28 -97.38
C GLY A 799 -54.79 -10.58 -98.72
N THR A 800 -55.93 -9.90 -98.87
CA THR A 800 -56.40 -9.42 -100.19
C THR A 800 -55.87 -8.03 -100.56
N LEU A 801 -55.50 -7.21 -99.58
CA LEU A 801 -55.07 -5.81 -99.77
C LEU A 801 -53.59 -5.66 -100.16
N ALA A 802 -52.79 -6.71 -100.00
CA ALA A 802 -51.33 -6.66 -100.22
C ALA A 802 -50.89 -6.57 -101.70
N ALA A 803 -51.79 -6.80 -102.66
CA ALA A 803 -51.45 -6.83 -104.09
C ALA A 803 -51.39 -5.43 -104.74
N GLU A 804 -52.10 -4.44 -104.18
CA GLU A 804 -52.28 -3.12 -104.79
C GLU A 804 -51.22 -2.10 -104.33
N GLU A 805 -50.62 -2.33 -103.16
CA GLU A 805 -49.47 -1.60 -102.59
C GLU A 805 -48.25 -1.56 -103.54
N ALA A 806 -48.04 -2.63 -104.32
CA ALA A 806 -46.83 -2.85 -105.11
C ALA A 806 -46.58 -1.79 -106.20
N LYS A 807 -47.62 -1.10 -106.69
CA LYS A 807 -47.52 -0.15 -107.81
C LYS A 807 -47.04 1.25 -107.40
N HIS A 808 -47.33 1.67 -106.16
CA HIS A 808 -46.85 2.94 -105.61
C HIS A 808 -45.39 2.86 -105.12
N LYS A 809 -44.95 1.66 -104.72
CA LYS A 809 -43.57 1.38 -104.28
C LYS A 809 -42.48 1.74 -105.30
N THR A 810 -42.78 1.78 -106.60
CA THR A 810 -41.80 2.13 -107.64
C THR A 810 -41.46 3.63 -107.70
N ALA A 811 -42.39 4.51 -107.29
CA ALA A 811 -42.10 5.95 -107.16
C ALA A 811 -41.37 6.28 -105.85
N LEU A 812 -41.67 5.51 -104.79
CA LEU A 812 -40.98 5.56 -103.51
C LEU A 812 -39.48 5.26 -103.66
N THR A 813 -39.10 4.30 -104.52
CA THR A 813 -37.72 3.81 -104.68
C THR A 813 -36.71 4.88 -105.11
N ALA A 814 -37.17 5.93 -105.80
CA ALA A 814 -36.30 7.05 -106.22
C ALA A 814 -35.92 7.99 -105.05
N LYS A 815 -36.79 8.13 -104.03
CA LYS A 815 -36.48 8.90 -102.80
C LYS A 815 -35.86 8.02 -101.71
N GLU A 816 -36.12 6.71 -101.72
CA GLU A 816 -35.35 5.73 -100.93
C GLU A 816 -33.87 5.69 -101.32
N ALA A 817 -33.51 5.97 -102.58
CA ALA A 817 -32.10 6.03 -103.01
C ALA A 817 -31.30 7.14 -102.28
N GLU A 818 -31.95 8.25 -101.93
CA GLU A 818 -31.37 9.38 -101.19
C GLU A 818 -31.25 9.05 -99.69
N LEU A 819 -32.22 8.32 -99.14
CA LEU A 819 -32.15 7.73 -97.79
C LEU A 819 -30.99 6.70 -97.68
N LYS A 820 -30.77 5.92 -98.75
CA LYS A 820 -29.73 4.88 -98.85
C LYS A 820 -28.31 5.40 -98.62
N GLY A 821 -28.04 6.67 -98.94
CA GLY A 821 -26.75 7.31 -98.64
C GLY A 821 -26.50 7.43 -97.14
N PHE A 822 -27.51 7.83 -96.37
CA PHE A 822 -27.44 7.88 -94.90
C PHE A 822 -27.49 6.48 -94.27
N GLU A 823 -28.16 5.52 -94.90
CA GLU A 823 -28.11 4.11 -94.48
C GLU A 823 -26.71 3.49 -94.62
N GLN A 824 -25.90 3.90 -95.61
CA GLN A 824 -24.52 3.42 -95.76
C GLN A 824 -23.60 3.94 -94.63
N GLU A 825 -23.76 5.19 -94.19
CA GLU A 825 -23.05 5.76 -93.02
C GLU A 825 -23.41 5.00 -91.73
N LYS A 826 -24.72 4.72 -91.54
CA LYS A 826 -25.23 3.88 -90.44
C LYS A 826 -24.68 2.46 -90.51
N ALA A 827 -24.71 1.83 -91.68
CA ALA A 827 -24.26 0.45 -91.89
C ALA A 827 -22.78 0.26 -91.54
N ALA A 828 -21.92 1.24 -91.84
CA ALA A 828 -20.50 1.20 -91.46
C ALA A 828 -20.29 1.18 -89.93
N ARG A 829 -21.00 2.05 -89.17
CA ARG A 829 -20.97 2.05 -87.69
C ARG A 829 -21.55 0.76 -87.10
N VAL A 830 -22.66 0.27 -87.66
CA VAL A 830 -23.30 -0.98 -87.22
C VAL A 830 -22.42 -2.19 -87.48
N ALA A 831 -21.77 -2.30 -88.64
CA ALA A 831 -20.85 -3.39 -88.97
C ALA A 831 -19.62 -3.43 -88.05
N ALA A 832 -19.06 -2.26 -87.69
CA ALA A 832 -17.97 -2.18 -86.72
C ALA A 832 -18.40 -2.65 -85.32
N ALA A 833 -19.59 -2.25 -84.85
CA ALA A 833 -20.15 -2.70 -83.58
C ALA A 833 -20.46 -4.22 -83.57
N GLN A 834 -21.05 -4.74 -84.67
CA GLN A 834 -21.34 -6.16 -84.83
C GLN A 834 -20.05 -7.01 -84.80
N LYS A 835 -18.99 -6.59 -85.49
CA LYS A 835 -17.70 -7.27 -85.46
C LYS A 835 -17.11 -7.31 -84.04
N ALA A 836 -17.16 -6.21 -83.30
CA ALA A 836 -16.71 -6.16 -81.91
C ALA A 836 -17.53 -7.11 -80.99
N VAL A 837 -18.85 -7.18 -81.19
CA VAL A 837 -19.73 -8.13 -80.47
C VAL A 837 -19.38 -9.59 -80.82
N GLU A 838 -19.04 -9.89 -82.07
CA GLU A 838 -18.64 -11.22 -82.52
C GLU A 838 -17.29 -11.65 -81.93
N ASP A 839 -16.29 -10.76 -81.92
CA ASP A 839 -14.96 -11.02 -81.36
C ASP A 839 -15.00 -11.20 -79.82
N ILE A 840 -15.81 -10.41 -79.11
CA ILE A 840 -16.06 -10.62 -77.66
C ILE A 840 -16.81 -11.93 -77.42
N SER A 841 -17.73 -12.32 -78.30
CA SER A 841 -18.46 -13.60 -78.18
C SER A 841 -17.51 -14.81 -78.30
N LYS A 842 -16.56 -14.79 -79.23
CA LYS A 842 -15.53 -15.84 -79.36
C LYS A 842 -14.65 -15.96 -78.10
N GLN A 843 -14.37 -14.84 -77.43
CA GLN A 843 -13.65 -14.84 -76.15
C GLN A 843 -14.50 -15.44 -75.01
N ILE A 844 -15.80 -15.12 -74.95
CA ILE A 844 -16.74 -15.71 -74.00
C ILE A 844 -16.84 -17.23 -74.20
N ASP A 845 -16.90 -17.71 -75.45
CA ASP A 845 -16.99 -19.15 -75.74
C ASP A 845 -15.72 -19.91 -75.34
N ALA A 846 -14.54 -19.32 -75.54
CA ALA A 846 -13.27 -19.88 -75.07
C ALA A 846 -13.21 -19.98 -73.53
N LEU A 847 -13.65 -18.94 -72.81
CA LEU A 847 -13.73 -18.95 -71.35
C LEU A 847 -14.79 -19.94 -70.83
N ASN A 848 -15.96 -20.04 -71.48
CA ASN A 848 -16.99 -21.02 -71.14
C ASN A 848 -16.48 -22.47 -71.27
N LYS A 849 -15.66 -22.76 -72.28
CA LYS A 849 -15.02 -24.07 -72.43
C LYS A 849 -14.08 -24.37 -71.26
N GLN A 850 -13.24 -23.42 -70.86
CA GLN A 850 -12.36 -23.55 -69.69
C GLN A 850 -13.16 -23.72 -68.38
N LEU A 851 -14.26 -22.98 -68.21
CA LEU A 851 -15.14 -23.10 -67.05
C LEU A 851 -15.77 -24.49 -66.96
N ASN A 852 -16.20 -25.08 -68.08
CA ASN A 852 -16.74 -26.44 -68.12
C ASN A 852 -15.68 -27.50 -67.75
N ASP A 853 -14.45 -27.37 -68.25
CA ASP A 853 -13.34 -28.26 -67.90
C ASP A 853 -12.98 -28.19 -66.40
N VAL A 854 -13.07 -27.01 -65.78
CA VAL A 854 -12.85 -26.82 -64.34
C VAL A 854 -14.04 -27.34 -63.52
N ASN A 855 -15.28 -27.11 -63.97
CA ASN A 855 -16.49 -27.65 -63.33
C ASN A 855 -16.46 -29.18 -63.23
N GLY A 856 -16.05 -29.87 -64.30
CA GLY A 856 -15.86 -31.33 -64.30
C GLY A 856 -14.82 -31.80 -63.28
N LYS A 857 -13.79 -30.99 -62.99
CA LYS A 857 -12.73 -31.30 -62.01
C LYS A 857 -13.10 -30.94 -60.57
N VAL A 858 -13.99 -29.96 -60.34
CA VAL A 858 -14.45 -29.55 -59.00
C VAL A 858 -15.41 -30.59 -58.39
N ALA A 859 -16.28 -31.20 -59.18
CA ALA A 859 -17.40 -32.00 -58.68
C ALA A 859 -16.99 -33.19 -57.77
N GLY A 860 -15.93 -33.92 -58.13
CA GLY A 860 -15.44 -35.07 -57.36
C GLY A 860 -14.83 -34.67 -55.99
N PRO A 861 -13.79 -33.83 -55.96
CA PRO A 861 -13.17 -33.36 -54.71
C PRO A 861 -14.14 -32.62 -53.79
N GLN A 862 -15.06 -31.83 -54.34
CA GLN A 862 -16.06 -31.12 -53.53
C GLN A 862 -16.97 -32.11 -52.78
N LYS A 863 -17.48 -33.13 -53.48
CA LYS A 863 -18.32 -34.18 -52.87
C LYS A 863 -17.60 -34.89 -51.73
N GLN A 864 -16.33 -35.23 -51.92
CA GLN A 864 -15.51 -35.85 -50.86
C GLN A 864 -15.30 -34.92 -49.66
N SER A 865 -15.10 -33.62 -49.89
CA SER A 865 -14.99 -32.64 -48.81
C SER A 865 -16.29 -32.54 -48.00
N ASP A 866 -17.45 -32.44 -48.67
CA ASP A 866 -18.76 -32.35 -48.00
C ASP A 866 -19.14 -33.64 -47.24
N GLU A 867 -18.81 -34.82 -47.78
CA GLU A 867 -18.93 -36.11 -47.08
C GLU A 867 -18.05 -36.15 -45.82
N LYS A 868 -16.77 -35.77 -45.92
CA LYS A 868 -15.84 -35.75 -44.77
C LYS A 868 -16.20 -34.68 -43.73
N LYS A 869 -16.69 -33.52 -44.16
CA LYS A 869 -17.21 -32.45 -43.30
C LYS A 869 -18.36 -32.94 -42.42
N THR A 870 -19.28 -33.72 -43.00
CA THR A 870 -20.41 -34.32 -42.29
C THR A 870 -19.97 -35.33 -41.23
N VAL A 871 -18.92 -36.12 -41.51
CA VAL A 871 -18.32 -37.04 -40.53
C VAL A 871 -17.60 -36.28 -39.41
N PHE A 872 -16.93 -35.17 -39.73
CA PHE A 872 -16.28 -34.30 -38.74
C PHE A 872 -17.28 -33.63 -37.78
N THR A 873 -18.37 -33.02 -38.28
CA THR A 873 -19.41 -32.43 -37.40
C THR A 873 -20.15 -33.47 -36.56
N ALA A 874 -20.32 -34.70 -37.05
CA ALA A 874 -20.83 -35.80 -36.23
C ALA A 874 -19.87 -36.15 -35.07
N ALA A 875 -18.56 -36.22 -35.33
CA ALA A 875 -17.54 -36.46 -34.30
C ALA A 875 -17.43 -35.30 -33.27
N GLU A 876 -17.62 -34.07 -33.71
CA GLU A 876 -17.71 -32.88 -32.84
C GLU A 876 -18.93 -32.97 -31.90
N GLY A 877 -20.09 -33.38 -32.41
CA GLY A 877 -21.29 -33.65 -31.60
C GLY A 877 -21.09 -34.76 -30.57
N GLU A 878 -20.44 -35.87 -30.95
CA GLU A 878 -20.10 -36.96 -30.01
C GLU A 878 -19.15 -36.50 -28.90
N LEU A 879 -18.14 -35.68 -29.23
CA LEU A 879 -17.19 -35.14 -28.25
C LEU A 879 -17.90 -34.20 -27.26
N LYS A 880 -18.75 -33.30 -27.75
CA LYS A 880 -19.52 -32.39 -26.89
C LYS A 880 -20.40 -33.15 -25.89
N ALA A 881 -21.10 -34.18 -26.35
CA ALA A 881 -21.90 -35.04 -25.46
C ALA A 881 -21.06 -35.76 -24.39
N ALA A 882 -19.86 -36.24 -24.74
CA ALA A 882 -18.93 -36.84 -23.77
C ALA A 882 -18.41 -35.82 -22.73
N GLN A 883 -18.13 -34.59 -23.16
CA GLN A 883 -17.69 -33.50 -22.27
C GLN A 883 -18.82 -33.07 -21.30
N GLU A 884 -20.07 -33.02 -21.76
CA GLU A 884 -21.25 -32.76 -20.93
C GLU A 884 -21.45 -33.88 -19.89
N GLN A 885 -21.28 -35.15 -20.28
CA GLN A 885 -21.32 -36.29 -19.35
C GLN A 885 -20.20 -36.26 -18.31
N HIS A 886 -18.96 -35.92 -18.70
CA HIS A 886 -17.85 -35.75 -17.77
C HIS A 886 -18.14 -34.61 -16.76
N ALA A 887 -18.63 -33.46 -17.23
CA ALA A 887 -19.01 -32.35 -16.36
C ALA A 887 -20.15 -32.70 -15.38
N ALA A 888 -21.12 -33.51 -15.81
CA ALA A 888 -22.18 -34.03 -14.93
C ALA A 888 -21.61 -34.99 -13.86
N ALA A 889 -20.71 -35.90 -14.23
CA ALA A 889 -20.02 -36.80 -13.29
C ALA A 889 -19.18 -36.02 -12.26
N THR A 890 -18.45 -34.97 -12.69
CA THR A 890 -17.70 -34.09 -11.78
C THR A 890 -18.63 -33.41 -10.75
N LYS A 891 -19.78 -32.87 -11.17
CA LYS A 891 -20.75 -32.25 -10.25
C LYS A 891 -21.33 -33.26 -9.25
N ALA A 892 -21.63 -34.48 -9.70
CA ALA A 892 -22.13 -35.54 -8.83
C ALA A 892 -21.12 -35.95 -7.75
N GLN A 893 -19.84 -36.08 -8.10
CA GLN A 893 -18.76 -36.37 -7.16
C GLN A 893 -18.54 -35.24 -6.15
N GLN A 894 -18.58 -33.98 -6.59
CA GLN A 894 -18.45 -32.82 -5.69
C GLN A 894 -19.54 -32.82 -4.61
N ALA A 895 -20.78 -33.15 -4.98
CA ALA A 895 -21.87 -33.32 -4.03
C ALA A 895 -21.61 -34.47 -3.03
N LYS A 896 -21.08 -35.61 -3.50
CA LYS A 896 -20.77 -36.77 -2.65
C LYS A 896 -19.55 -36.56 -1.73
N ALA A 897 -18.54 -35.82 -2.18
CA ALA A 897 -17.41 -35.40 -1.35
C ALA A 897 -17.85 -34.40 -0.27
N ALA A 898 -18.79 -33.49 -0.58
CA ALA A 898 -19.38 -32.59 0.40
C ALA A 898 -20.24 -33.33 1.45
N GLU A 899 -21.04 -34.32 1.01
CA GLU A 899 -21.79 -35.21 1.89
C GLU A 899 -20.85 -35.98 2.84
N GLN A 900 -19.79 -36.62 2.31
CA GLN A 900 -18.75 -37.29 3.09
C GLN A 900 -18.13 -36.36 4.14
N LYS A 901 -17.69 -35.15 3.75
CA LYS A 901 -17.09 -34.17 4.68
C LYS A 901 -18.05 -33.78 5.81
N THR A 902 -19.35 -33.72 5.52
CA THR A 902 -20.39 -33.41 6.50
C THR A 902 -20.57 -34.55 7.50
N LYS A 903 -20.54 -35.82 7.04
CA LYS A 903 -20.58 -36.99 7.92
C LYS A 903 -19.30 -37.16 8.76
N ASP A 904 -18.14 -36.76 8.22
CA ASP A 904 -16.85 -36.80 8.91
C ASP A 904 -16.83 -35.83 10.10
N ALA A 905 -17.32 -34.60 9.89
CA ALA A 905 -17.52 -33.62 10.96
C ALA A 905 -18.57 -34.08 12.00
N ALA A 906 -19.65 -34.75 11.58
CA ALA A 906 -20.66 -35.29 12.49
C ALA A 906 -20.10 -36.40 13.39
N LEU A 907 -19.23 -37.28 12.86
CA LEU A 907 -18.54 -38.29 13.66
C LEU A 907 -17.58 -37.64 14.67
N ALA A 908 -16.81 -36.64 14.26
CA ALA A 908 -15.91 -35.91 15.17
C ALA A 908 -16.67 -35.24 16.34
N ALA A 909 -17.81 -34.61 16.05
CA ALA A 909 -18.68 -34.00 17.06
C ALA A 909 -19.30 -35.05 18.02
N ALA A 910 -19.73 -36.20 17.50
CA ALA A 910 -20.25 -37.30 18.32
C ALA A 910 -19.17 -37.88 19.24
N HIS A 911 -17.97 -38.12 18.71
CA HIS A 911 -16.82 -38.61 19.48
C HIS A 911 -16.40 -37.65 20.60
N GLN A 912 -16.35 -36.34 20.32
CA GLN A 912 -16.08 -35.32 21.33
C GLN A 912 -17.15 -35.32 22.43
N ALA A 913 -18.43 -35.49 22.07
CA ALA A 913 -19.51 -35.58 23.05
C ALA A 913 -19.42 -36.85 23.92
N THR A 914 -19.02 -37.99 23.34
CA THR A 914 -18.72 -39.23 24.10
C THR A 914 -17.57 -39.01 25.08
N GLU A 915 -16.44 -38.43 24.65
CA GLU A 915 -15.31 -38.14 25.53
C GLU A 915 -15.71 -37.21 26.70
N THR A 916 -16.47 -36.14 26.41
CA THR A 916 -16.91 -35.18 27.43
C THR A 916 -17.79 -35.87 28.47
N ALA A 917 -18.75 -36.71 28.05
CA ALA A 917 -19.59 -37.47 28.96
C ALA A 917 -18.76 -38.47 29.80
N GLN A 918 -17.80 -39.17 29.20
CA GLN A 918 -16.92 -40.12 29.91
C GLN A 918 -16.06 -39.43 30.97
N LYS A 919 -15.50 -38.24 30.67
CA LYS A 919 -14.69 -37.45 31.62
C LYS A 919 -15.49 -36.98 32.84
N SER A 920 -16.83 -36.92 32.76
CA SER A 920 -17.70 -36.55 33.88
C SER A 920 -17.98 -37.68 34.89
N VAL A 921 -17.76 -38.95 34.52
CA VAL A 921 -18.07 -40.10 35.40
C VAL A 921 -17.08 -40.23 36.57
N PRO A 922 -15.74 -40.21 36.40
CA PRO A 922 -14.80 -40.42 37.51
C PRO A 922 -14.94 -39.44 38.70
N PRO A 923 -15.16 -38.12 38.50
CA PRO A 923 -15.42 -37.21 39.62
C PRO A 923 -16.69 -37.54 40.39
N ALA A 924 -17.77 -37.92 39.70
CA ALA A 924 -19.04 -38.31 40.34
C ALA A 924 -18.91 -39.64 41.11
N SER A 925 -18.22 -40.62 40.52
CA SER A 925 -17.93 -41.90 41.19
C SER A 925 -17.05 -41.72 42.44
N LYS A 926 -16.10 -40.78 42.42
CA LYS A 926 -15.33 -40.41 43.62
C LYS A 926 -16.22 -39.73 44.67
N ALA A 927 -17.03 -38.75 44.28
CA ALA A 927 -17.94 -38.08 45.21
C ALA A 927 -18.94 -39.05 45.88
N ARG A 928 -19.36 -40.10 45.16
CA ARG A 928 -20.13 -41.22 45.71
C ARG A 928 -19.31 -42.05 46.70
N GLN A 929 -18.08 -42.46 46.37
CA GLN A 929 -17.20 -43.18 47.29
C GLN A 929 -16.95 -42.41 48.59
N ASP A 930 -16.72 -41.10 48.50
CA ASP A 930 -16.52 -40.22 49.65
C ASP A 930 -17.81 -40.11 50.50
N ALA A 931 -19.00 -40.10 49.88
CA ALA A 931 -20.29 -40.10 50.57
C ALA A 931 -20.62 -41.45 51.24
N ASP A 932 -20.38 -42.57 50.56
CA ASP A 932 -20.55 -43.92 51.09
C ASP A 932 -19.60 -44.17 52.27
N ALA A 933 -18.34 -43.72 52.18
CA ALA A 933 -17.37 -43.79 53.28
C ALA A 933 -17.79 -42.94 54.49
N ALA A 934 -18.29 -41.72 54.27
CA ALA A 934 -18.79 -40.86 55.34
C ALA A 934 -20.04 -41.46 56.03
N LEU A 935 -20.92 -42.12 55.26
CA LEU A 935 -22.08 -42.84 55.80
C LEU A 935 -21.66 -44.02 56.68
N VAL A 936 -20.70 -44.83 56.23
CA VAL A 936 -20.16 -45.95 57.02
C VAL A 936 -19.53 -45.45 58.33
N ALA A 937 -18.74 -44.37 58.27
CA ALA A 937 -18.15 -43.76 59.46
C ALA A 937 -19.22 -43.28 60.46
N LYS A 938 -20.26 -42.58 59.99
CA LYS A 938 -21.35 -42.10 60.87
C LYS A 938 -22.21 -43.21 61.45
N LYS A 939 -22.43 -44.31 60.73
CA LYS A 939 -23.07 -45.52 61.29
C LYS A 939 -22.19 -46.18 62.37
N GLY A 940 -20.87 -46.19 62.19
CA GLY A 940 -19.92 -46.64 63.22
C GLY A 940 -19.93 -45.78 64.48
N GLU A 941 -19.89 -44.44 64.33
CA GLU A 941 -20.00 -43.49 65.45
C GLU A 941 -21.31 -43.68 66.23
N LEU A 942 -22.44 -43.80 65.52
CA LEU A 942 -23.75 -44.03 66.13
C LEU A 942 -23.79 -45.36 66.91
N ALA A 943 -23.36 -46.47 66.30
CA ALA A 943 -23.37 -47.78 66.95
C ALA A 943 -22.50 -47.82 68.22
N GLN A 944 -21.33 -47.15 68.19
CA GLN A 944 -20.51 -47.00 69.40
C GLN A 944 -21.20 -46.13 70.46
N LYS A 945 -21.87 -45.02 70.07
CA LYS A 945 -22.58 -44.16 71.02
C LYS A 945 -23.85 -44.78 71.60
N GLU A 946 -24.54 -45.64 70.87
CA GLU A 946 -25.65 -46.44 71.41
C GLU A 946 -25.15 -47.49 72.42
N LYS A 947 -23.95 -48.06 72.20
CA LYS A 947 -23.27 -48.93 73.17
C LYS A 947 -22.80 -48.15 74.42
N ASP A 948 -22.25 -46.95 74.24
CA ASP A 948 -21.89 -46.06 75.35
C ASP A 948 -23.14 -45.68 76.17
N LEU A 949 -24.25 -45.35 75.51
CA LEU A 949 -25.53 -45.05 76.15
C LEU A 949 -26.06 -46.23 76.97
N ALA A 950 -25.97 -47.45 76.46
CA ALA A 950 -26.36 -48.65 77.20
C ALA A 950 -25.49 -48.85 78.47
N ALA A 951 -24.18 -48.62 78.36
CA ALA A 951 -23.26 -48.70 79.51
C ALA A 951 -23.52 -47.60 80.57
N VAL A 952 -23.80 -46.37 80.13
CA VAL A 952 -24.15 -45.23 81.00
C VAL A 952 -25.54 -45.40 81.63
N THR A 953 -26.48 -46.05 80.93
CA THR A 953 -27.79 -46.39 81.49
C THR A 953 -27.65 -47.42 82.63
N ALA A 954 -26.74 -48.40 82.47
CA ALA A 954 -26.46 -49.39 83.51
C ALA A 954 -25.78 -48.82 84.77
N SER A 955 -25.22 -47.60 84.73
CA SER A 955 -24.61 -46.94 85.90
C SER A 955 -25.57 -46.01 86.66
N ASN A 956 -26.83 -45.87 86.24
CA ASN A 956 -27.87 -45.03 86.86
C ASN A 956 -27.53 -43.53 87.01
N ASN A 957 -26.60 -42.98 86.23
CA ASN A 957 -26.27 -41.55 86.25
C ASN A 957 -27.18 -40.74 85.29
N ALA A 958 -28.25 -40.15 85.83
CA ALA A 958 -29.29 -39.46 85.06
C ALA A 958 -28.77 -38.35 84.12
N ASP A 959 -27.83 -37.51 84.57
CA ASP A 959 -27.29 -36.41 83.78
C ASP A 959 -26.44 -36.90 82.59
N GLN A 960 -25.64 -37.95 82.82
CA GLN A 960 -24.88 -38.60 81.74
C GLN A 960 -25.79 -39.33 80.75
N ILE A 961 -26.89 -39.96 81.21
CA ILE A 961 -27.88 -40.60 80.35
C ILE A 961 -28.52 -39.54 79.41
N ALA A 962 -29.01 -38.43 79.95
CA ALA A 962 -29.65 -37.38 79.17
C ALA A 962 -28.69 -36.77 78.11
N SER A 963 -27.43 -36.50 78.50
CA SER A 963 -26.40 -35.98 77.61
C SER A 963 -26.07 -36.97 76.47
N THR A 964 -25.87 -38.25 76.80
CA THR A 964 -25.52 -39.29 75.82
C THR A 964 -26.69 -39.61 74.89
N GLN A 965 -27.93 -39.60 75.41
CA GLN A 965 -29.15 -39.78 74.62
C GLN A 965 -29.34 -38.66 73.59
N LYS A 966 -29.01 -37.40 73.94
CA LYS A 966 -29.01 -36.29 72.99
C LYS A 966 -27.98 -36.53 71.88
N GLN A 967 -26.75 -36.90 72.22
CA GLN A 967 -25.71 -37.21 71.22
C GLN A 967 -26.12 -38.35 70.27
N VAL A 968 -26.79 -39.38 70.77
CA VAL A 968 -27.35 -40.46 69.94
C VAL A 968 -28.43 -39.94 68.98
N ASN A 969 -29.29 -39.03 69.42
CA ASN A 969 -30.33 -38.44 68.55
C ASN A 969 -29.72 -37.51 67.49
N ASP A 970 -28.73 -36.69 67.86
CA ASP A 970 -27.99 -35.83 66.93
C ASP A 970 -27.24 -36.68 65.87
N LEU A 971 -26.64 -37.80 66.27
CA LEU A 971 -26.00 -38.77 65.35
C LEU A 971 -26.99 -39.50 64.46
N LYS A 972 -28.20 -39.82 64.92
CA LYS A 972 -29.27 -40.38 64.07
C LYS A 972 -29.66 -39.41 62.95
N GLY A 973 -29.83 -38.13 63.27
CA GLY A 973 -30.04 -37.08 62.28
C GLY A 973 -28.89 -36.98 61.27
N ALA A 974 -27.64 -37.07 61.74
CA ALA A 974 -26.46 -37.06 60.88
C ALA A 974 -26.37 -38.28 59.95
N VAL A 975 -26.75 -39.48 60.41
CA VAL A 975 -26.83 -40.68 59.57
C VAL A 975 -27.88 -40.52 58.48
N THR A 976 -29.10 -40.07 58.80
CA THR A 976 -30.15 -39.85 57.78
C THR A 976 -29.74 -38.81 56.73
N ALA A 977 -29.02 -37.75 57.13
CA ALA A 977 -28.47 -36.78 56.19
C ALA A 977 -27.37 -37.38 55.28
N ALA A 978 -26.53 -38.27 55.81
CA ALA A 978 -25.51 -38.98 55.04
C ALA A 978 -26.14 -40.01 54.06
N GLU A 979 -27.19 -40.73 54.48
CA GLU A 979 -27.94 -41.67 53.62
C GLU A 979 -28.57 -40.96 52.42
N LYS A 980 -29.19 -39.80 52.65
CA LYS A 980 -29.75 -38.97 51.58
C LYS A 980 -28.66 -38.56 50.58
N LYS A 981 -27.50 -38.09 51.06
CA LYS A 981 -26.39 -37.65 50.21
C LYS A 981 -25.75 -38.80 49.41
N ALA A 982 -25.65 -40.00 50.00
CA ALA A 982 -25.22 -41.21 49.30
C ALA A 982 -26.20 -41.61 48.19
N GLY A 983 -27.52 -41.55 48.46
CA GLY A 983 -28.56 -41.78 47.46
C GLY A 983 -28.53 -40.78 46.29
N GLU A 984 -28.39 -39.49 46.58
CA GLU A 984 -28.29 -38.41 45.57
C GLU A 984 -27.05 -38.59 44.67
N THR A 985 -25.88 -38.89 45.25
CA THR A 985 -24.66 -39.14 44.48
C THR A 985 -24.70 -40.43 43.67
N ALA A 986 -25.33 -41.50 44.18
CA ALA A 986 -25.55 -42.73 43.42
C ALA A 986 -26.48 -42.53 42.21
N ALA A 987 -27.56 -41.76 42.36
CA ALA A 987 -28.45 -41.41 41.26
C ALA A 987 -27.75 -40.54 40.18
N ALA A 988 -26.89 -39.60 40.61
CA ALA A 988 -26.11 -38.77 39.69
C ALA A 988 -25.12 -39.59 38.84
N VAL A 989 -24.43 -40.58 39.43
CA VAL A 989 -23.54 -41.49 38.68
C VAL A 989 -24.32 -42.31 37.65
N ALA A 990 -25.45 -42.92 38.04
CA ALA A 990 -26.27 -43.72 37.12
C ALA A 990 -26.79 -42.90 35.93
N ALA A 991 -27.21 -41.65 36.15
CA ALA A 991 -27.64 -40.74 35.09
C ALA A 991 -26.50 -40.40 34.10
N LEU A 992 -25.27 -40.20 34.60
CA LEU A 992 -24.09 -39.94 33.76
C LEU A 992 -23.67 -41.17 32.95
N GLU A 993 -23.68 -42.37 33.55
CA GLU A 993 -23.39 -43.63 32.85
C GLU A 993 -24.42 -43.91 31.73
N GLN A 994 -25.71 -43.64 32.00
CA GLN A 994 -26.75 -43.74 30.97
C GLN A 994 -26.55 -42.72 29.84
N ALA A 995 -26.14 -41.49 30.15
CA ALA A 995 -25.83 -40.46 29.15
C ALA A 995 -24.63 -40.85 28.27
N VAL A 996 -23.56 -41.42 28.84
CA VAL A 996 -22.42 -41.96 28.09
C VAL A 996 -22.88 -43.03 27.09
N LYS A 997 -23.74 -43.96 27.51
CA LYS A 997 -24.24 -45.05 26.65
C LYS A 997 -25.07 -44.54 25.48
N VAL A 998 -25.84 -43.46 25.66
CA VAL A 998 -26.56 -42.79 24.56
C VAL A 998 -25.56 -42.18 23.57
N LYS A 999 -24.52 -41.49 24.03
CA LYS A 999 -23.53 -40.84 23.15
C LYS A 999 -22.69 -41.84 22.36
N GLN A 1000 -22.34 -42.99 22.95
CA GLN A 1000 -21.68 -44.09 22.23
C GLN A 1000 -22.54 -44.64 21.07
N ASN A 1001 -23.87 -44.68 21.23
CA ASN A 1001 -24.78 -45.09 20.16
C ASN A 1001 -24.87 -44.01 19.05
N ASP A 1002 -24.93 -42.73 19.42
CA ASP A 1002 -24.91 -41.61 18.46
C ASP A 1002 -23.62 -41.64 17.60
N GLU A 1003 -22.47 -41.92 18.22
CA GLU A 1003 -21.17 -42.04 17.56
C GLU A 1003 -21.09 -43.25 16.61
N ALA A 1004 -21.61 -44.41 17.03
CA ALA A 1004 -21.68 -45.59 16.18
C ALA A 1004 -22.55 -45.36 14.94
N ALA A 1005 -23.69 -44.66 15.09
CA ALA A 1005 -24.57 -44.28 13.98
C ALA A 1005 -23.89 -43.29 13.02
N ALA A 1006 -23.18 -42.28 13.56
CA ALA A 1006 -22.42 -41.32 12.75
C ALA A 1006 -21.31 -42.02 11.93
N LYS A 1007 -20.64 -43.01 12.51
CA LYS A 1007 -19.59 -43.80 11.84
C LYS A 1007 -20.13 -44.60 10.64
N ALA A 1008 -21.26 -45.30 10.81
CA ALA A 1008 -21.89 -46.05 9.72
C ALA A 1008 -22.37 -45.13 8.57
N ALA A 1009 -22.88 -43.94 8.89
CA ALA A 1009 -23.28 -42.96 7.89
C ALA A 1009 -22.10 -42.41 7.08
N LEU A 1010 -20.94 -42.20 7.73
CA LEU A 1010 -19.70 -41.79 7.07
C LEU A 1010 -19.14 -42.86 6.12
N GLU A 1011 -19.15 -44.12 6.53
CA GLU A 1011 -18.68 -45.23 5.69
C GLU A 1011 -19.53 -45.40 4.43
N THR A 1012 -20.85 -45.23 4.56
CA THR A 1012 -21.79 -45.19 3.42
C THR A 1012 -21.48 -44.04 2.46
N ALA A 1013 -21.20 -42.83 2.98
CA ALA A 1013 -20.84 -41.67 2.17
C ALA A 1013 -19.48 -41.83 1.46
N ARG A 1014 -18.48 -42.42 2.14
CA ARG A 1014 -17.16 -42.73 1.56
C ARG A 1014 -17.27 -43.67 0.36
N LYS A 1015 -18.09 -44.72 0.45
CA LYS A 1015 -18.36 -45.63 -0.66
C LYS A 1015 -18.99 -44.90 -1.86
N ALA A 1016 -20.01 -44.08 -1.59
CA ALA A 1016 -20.69 -43.30 -2.63
C ALA A 1016 -19.77 -42.27 -3.33
N SER A 1017 -18.81 -41.68 -2.60
CA SER A 1017 -17.79 -40.82 -3.23
C SER A 1017 -16.84 -41.63 -4.13
N SER A 1018 -16.34 -42.78 -3.65
CA SER A 1018 -15.43 -43.63 -4.42
C SER A 1018 -16.05 -44.18 -5.71
N ASP A 1019 -17.34 -44.52 -5.70
CA ASP A 1019 -18.04 -44.95 -6.91
C ASP A 1019 -18.29 -43.79 -7.89
N ALA A 1020 -18.42 -42.55 -7.41
CA ALA A 1020 -18.47 -41.35 -8.25
C ALA A 1020 -17.10 -41.01 -8.89
N ASP A 1021 -15.99 -41.21 -8.17
CA ASP A 1021 -14.63 -41.05 -8.72
C ASP A 1021 -14.38 -42.02 -9.90
N LYS A 1022 -14.85 -43.27 -9.81
CA LYS A 1022 -14.78 -44.25 -10.92
C LYS A 1022 -15.60 -43.80 -12.13
N ALA A 1023 -16.78 -43.21 -11.90
CA ALA A 1023 -17.62 -42.69 -12.98
C ALA A 1023 -16.97 -41.50 -13.72
N ILE A 1024 -16.27 -40.61 -13.00
CA ILE A 1024 -15.45 -39.55 -13.62
C ILE A 1024 -14.35 -40.15 -14.48
N ALA A 1025 -13.59 -41.13 -13.95
CA ALA A 1025 -12.50 -41.76 -14.70
C ALA A 1025 -12.99 -42.41 -16.01
N ALA A 1026 -14.16 -43.07 -15.98
CA ALA A 1026 -14.79 -43.63 -17.17
C ALA A 1026 -15.19 -42.54 -18.18
N ALA A 1027 -15.82 -41.45 -17.73
CA ALA A 1027 -16.21 -40.33 -18.60
C ALA A 1027 -15.00 -39.58 -19.18
N ALA A 1028 -13.91 -39.42 -18.41
CA ALA A 1028 -12.68 -38.79 -18.88
C ALA A 1028 -11.99 -39.60 -19.99
N ASN A 1029 -11.98 -40.94 -19.88
CA ASN A 1029 -11.50 -41.82 -20.93
C ASN A 1029 -12.38 -41.71 -22.20
N ALA A 1030 -13.71 -41.67 -22.04
CA ALA A 1030 -14.61 -41.47 -23.17
C ALA A 1030 -14.37 -40.14 -23.90
N VAL A 1031 -14.12 -39.03 -23.19
CA VAL A 1031 -13.71 -37.74 -23.80
C VAL A 1031 -12.42 -37.92 -24.60
N LYS A 1032 -11.39 -38.54 -24.02
CA LYS A 1032 -10.08 -38.76 -24.67
C LYS A 1032 -10.21 -39.56 -25.98
N ASP A 1033 -11.03 -40.61 -26.00
CA ASP A 1033 -11.27 -41.43 -27.20
C ASP A 1033 -12.01 -40.63 -28.30
N LYS A 1034 -13.02 -39.83 -27.91
CA LYS A 1034 -13.74 -38.96 -28.84
C LYS A 1034 -12.88 -37.81 -29.37
N GLU A 1035 -11.98 -37.24 -28.56
CA GLU A 1035 -10.99 -36.26 -29.03
C GLU A 1035 -10.05 -36.86 -30.08
N GLY A 1036 -9.57 -38.08 -29.87
CA GLY A 1036 -8.75 -38.80 -30.86
C GLY A 1036 -9.48 -38.96 -32.21
N ARG A 1037 -10.75 -39.37 -32.15
CA ARG A 1037 -11.62 -39.50 -33.35
C ARG A 1037 -11.88 -38.16 -34.03
N MET A 1038 -12.11 -37.09 -33.27
CA MET A 1038 -12.29 -35.73 -33.80
C MET A 1038 -11.03 -35.23 -34.51
N ARG A 1039 -9.84 -35.41 -33.92
CA ARG A 1039 -8.56 -35.02 -34.57
C ARG A 1039 -8.31 -35.77 -35.88
N SER A 1040 -8.61 -37.07 -35.93
CA SER A 1040 -8.47 -37.88 -37.15
C SER A 1040 -9.45 -37.42 -38.25
N THR A 1041 -10.74 -37.29 -37.92
CA THR A 1041 -11.77 -36.85 -38.89
C THR A 1041 -11.59 -35.41 -39.36
N ARG A 1042 -11.04 -34.54 -38.51
CA ARG A 1042 -10.61 -33.18 -38.87
C ARG A 1042 -9.48 -33.20 -39.91
N GLY A 1043 -8.45 -34.03 -39.71
CA GLY A 1043 -7.34 -34.17 -40.66
C GLY A 1043 -7.81 -34.68 -42.03
N ASP A 1044 -8.73 -35.63 -42.05
CA ASP A 1044 -9.39 -36.12 -43.27
C ASP A 1044 -10.13 -34.99 -44.02
N PHE A 1045 -10.91 -34.18 -43.31
CA PHE A 1045 -11.64 -33.05 -43.90
C PHE A 1045 -10.68 -31.96 -44.42
N GLU A 1046 -9.70 -31.54 -43.61
CA GLU A 1046 -8.72 -30.52 -44.01
C GLU A 1046 -7.89 -30.95 -45.24
N ASN A 1047 -7.62 -32.25 -45.40
CA ASN A 1047 -6.93 -32.78 -46.58
C ASN A 1047 -7.82 -32.84 -47.83
N ALA A 1048 -9.12 -33.15 -47.70
CA ALA A 1048 -10.07 -33.07 -48.81
C ALA A 1048 -10.28 -31.60 -49.25
N GLU A 1049 -10.40 -30.67 -48.30
CA GLU A 1049 -10.66 -29.26 -48.57
C GLU A 1049 -9.48 -28.55 -49.26
N LYS A 1050 -8.22 -28.95 -48.96
CA LYS A 1050 -7.01 -28.50 -49.68
C LYS A 1050 -7.05 -28.80 -51.18
N ILE A 1051 -7.76 -29.85 -51.60
CA ILE A 1051 -7.90 -30.23 -53.02
C ILE A 1051 -9.09 -29.50 -53.66
N ALA A 1052 -10.20 -29.36 -52.93
CA ALA A 1052 -11.43 -28.75 -53.46
C ALA A 1052 -11.41 -27.21 -53.51
N ALA A 1053 -10.73 -26.52 -52.58
CA ALA A 1053 -10.73 -25.05 -52.49
C ALA A 1053 -10.04 -24.34 -53.68
N PRO A 1054 -8.84 -24.74 -54.15
CA PRO A 1054 -8.18 -24.06 -55.27
C PRO A 1054 -8.98 -24.14 -56.57
N LEU A 1055 -9.61 -25.30 -56.83
CA LEU A 1055 -10.41 -25.54 -58.03
C LEU A 1055 -11.73 -24.73 -58.02
N ARG A 1056 -12.36 -24.54 -56.84
CA ARG A 1056 -13.50 -23.63 -56.68
C ARG A 1056 -13.11 -22.18 -56.96
N ASN A 1057 -12.01 -21.71 -56.40
CA ASN A 1057 -11.52 -20.34 -56.66
C ASN A 1057 -11.19 -20.13 -58.15
N GLN A 1058 -10.63 -21.15 -58.83
CA GLN A 1058 -10.38 -21.10 -60.27
C GLN A 1058 -11.69 -21.05 -61.09
N ARG A 1059 -12.71 -21.83 -60.71
CA ARG A 1059 -14.06 -21.78 -61.31
C ARG A 1059 -14.68 -20.39 -61.16
N ASP A 1060 -14.65 -19.84 -59.96
CA ASP A 1060 -15.35 -18.59 -59.63
C ASP A 1060 -14.67 -17.38 -60.30
N ASN A 1061 -13.34 -17.39 -60.41
CA ASN A 1061 -12.59 -16.40 -61.18
C ASN A 1061 -12.91 -16.48 -62.69
N LEU A 1062 -13.04 -17.68 -63.27
CA LEU A 1062 -13.44 -17.83 -64.68
C LEU A 1062 -14.88 -17.34 -64.91
N ALA A 1063 -15.82 -17.67 -64.01
CA ALA A 1063 -17.19 -17.18 -64.06
C ALA A 1063 -17.26 -15.65 -64.00
N ALA A 1064 -16.50 -15.02 -63.10
CA ALA A 1064 -16.42 -13.56 -63.01
C ALA A 1064 -15.83 -12.89 -64.27
N GLN A 1065 -14.83 -13.52 -64.91
CA GLN A 1065 -14.30 -13.03 -66.19
C GLN A 1065 -15.32 -13.14 -67.33
N ILE A 1066 -16.11 -14.22 -67.37
CA ILE A 1066 -17.20 -14.40 -68.33
C ILE A 1066 -18.27 -13.32 -68.17
N GLU A 1067 -18.73 -13.03 -66.95
CA GLU A 1067 -19.71 -11.97 -66.72
C GLU A 1067 -19.17 -10.58 -67.06
N LYS A 1068 -17.89 -10.30 -66.81
CA LYS A 1068 -17.24 -9.06 -67.25
C LYS A 1068 -17.24 -8.92 -68.77
N GLN A 1069 -16.97 -10.00 -69.52
CA GLN A 1069 -17.02 -9.96 -70.99
C GLN A 1069 -18.46 -9.89 -71.54
N LYS A 1070 -19.44 -10.53 -70.87
CA LYS A 1070 -20.87 -10.36 -71.19
C LYS A 1070 -21.33 -8.92 -71.00
N ALA A 1071 -20.89 -8.23 -69.94
CA ALA A 1071 -21.17 -6.81 -69.73
C ALA A 1071 -20.59 -5.94 -70.85
N ALA A 1072 -19.31 -6.14 -71.21
CA ALA A 1072 -18.66 -5.44 -72.32
C ALA A 1072 -19.33 -5.70 -73.68
N ARG A 1073 -19.81 -6.94 -73.92
CA ARG A 1073 -20.65 -7.27 -75.07
C ARG A 1073 -21.99 -6.53 -75.04
N GLY A 1074 -22.62 -6.42 -73.86
CA GLY A 1074 -23.89 -5.71 -73.66
C GLY A 1074 -23.79 -4.22 -74.01
N GLU A 1075 -22.72 -3.55 -73.58
CA GLU A 1075 -22.44 -2.16 -73.95
C GLU A 1075 -22.31 -2.00 -75.48
N LYS A 1076 -21.55 -2.87 -76.14
CA LYS A 1076 -21.39 -2.85 -77.60
C LYS A 1076 -22.64 -3.28 -78.37
N GLN A 1077 -23.55 -4.04 -77.77
CA GLN A 1077 -24.88 -4.32 -78.32
C GLN A 1077 -25.83 -3.11 -78.28
N ALA A 1078 -25.54 -2.08 -77.48
CA ALA A 1078 -26.33 -0.85 -77.42
C ALA A 1078 -25.90 0.24 -78.44
N ASP A 1079 -24.64 0.21 -78.91
CA ASP A 1079 -24.12 1.17 -79.91
C ASP A 1079 -24.97 1.26 -81.21
N PRO A 1080 -25.53 0.18 -81.77
CA PRO A 1080 -26.46 0.26 -82.90
C PRO A 1080 -27.70 1.13 -82.62
N ALA A 1081 -28.24 1.11 -81.40
CA ALA A 1081 -29.40 1.91 -81.03
C ALA A 1081 -29.06 3.41 -80.87
N ASN A 1082 -27.80 3.75 -80.61
CA ASN A 1082 -27.32 5.13 -80.61
C ASN A 1082 -27.11 5.64 -82.05
N ALA A 1083 -26.59 4.82 -82.96
CA ALA A 1083 -26.53 5.14 -84.39
C ALA A 1083 -27.93 5.31 -85.02
N GLU A 1084 -28.94 4.58 -84.52
CA GLU A 1084 -30.35 4.73 -84.88
C GLU A 1084 -30.90 6.14 -84.55
N LYS A 1085 -30.51 6.71 -83.39
CA LYS A 1085 -30.93 8.06 -82.97
C LYS A 1085 -30.29 9.16 -83.83
N ASP A 1086 -28.99 9.05 -84.16
CA ASP A 1086 -28.31 10.00 -85.06
C ASP A 1086 -28.95 10.00 -86.46
N PHE A 1087 -29.32 8.83 -86.97
CA PHE A 1087 -30.02 8.69 -88.26
C PHE A 1087 -31.42 9.33 -88.22
N ALA A 1088 -32.19 9.13 -87.15
CA ALA A 1088 -33.53 9.69 -87.01
C ALA A 1088 -33.56 11.22 -87.13
N ALA A 1089 -32.55 11.92 -86.61
CA ALA A 1089 -32.44 13.37 -86.70
C ALA A 1089 -32.13 13.88 -88.12
N LYS A 1090 -31.30 13.15 -88.89
CA LYS A 1090 -30.94 13.52 -90.28
C LYS A 1090 -32.01 13.11 -91.31
N ALA A 1091 -32.71 11.99 -91.08
CA ALA A 1091 -33.68 11.43 -92.02
C ALA A 1091 -35.01 12.20 -92.05
N GLN A 1092 -35.37 12.90 -90.96
CA GLN A 1092 -36.68 13.53 -90.74
C GLN A 1092 -37.20 14.43 -91.91
N PRO A 1093 -36.40 15.34 -92.52
CA PRO A 1093 -36.87 16.15 -93.66
C PRO A 1093 -36.99 15.35 -94.97
N VAL A 1094 -36.15 14.34 -95.21
CA VAL A 1094 -36.27 13.45 -96.38
C VAL A 1094 -37.50 12.54 -96.25
N GLN A 1095 -37.79 12.09 -95.03
CA GLN A 1095 -39.00 11.34 -94.69
C GLN A 1095 -40.27 12.16 -94.91
N ALA A 1096 -40.26 13.49 -94.74
CA ALA A 1096 -41.40 14.35 -95.07
C ALA A 1096 -41.70 14.41 -96.59
N ALA A 1097 -40.66 14.37 -97.44
CA ALA A 1097 -40.84 14.27 -98.89
C ALA A 1097 -41.31 12.87 -99.33
N ILE A 1098 -40.85 11.81 -98.65
CA ILE A 1098 -41.42 10.47 -98.78
C ILE A 1098 -42.90 10.45 -98.33
N ALA A 1099 -43.25 11.17 -97.26
CA ALA A 1099 -44.60 11.20 -96.73
C ALA A 1099 -45.62 11.73 -97.74
N GLN A 1100 -45.29 12.75 -98.54
CA GLN A 1100 -46.19 13.24 -99.61
C GLN A 1100 -46.42 12.21 -100.72
N ILE A 1101 -45.40 11.38 -101.05
CA ILE A 1101 -45.57 10.26 -101.99
C ILE A 1101 -46.40 9.14 -101.34
N LYS A 1102 -46.27 8.94 -100.03
CA LYS A 1102 -47.13 8.04 -99.24
C LYS A 1102 -48.58 8.52 -99.11
N THR A 1103 -48.86 9.82 -99.10
CA THR A 1103 -50.25 10.33 -99.06
C THR A 1103 -51.09 9.91 -100.28
N ALA A 1104 -50.44 9.55 -101.40
CA ALA A 1104 -51.10 8.95 -102.56
C ALA A 1104 -51.22 7.40 -102.49
N LEU A 1105 -50.48 6.74 -101.59
CA LEU A 1105 -50.52 5.30 -101.28
C LEU A 1105 -51.45 5.01 -100.06
N GLU A 1106 -51.68 6.01 -99.22
CA GLU A 1106 -52.38 5.92 -97.94
C GLU A 1106 -53.76 5.25 -97.98
N PRO A 1107 -54.65 5.43 -98.99
CA PRO A 1107 -55.95 4.78 -99.01
C PRO A 1107 -55.87 3.25 -99.00
N VAL A 1108 -54.83 2.68 -99.62
CA VAL A 1108 -54.59 1.23 -99.74
C VAL A 1108 -53.89 0.69 -98.49
N GLU A 1109 -52.90 1.41 -97.96
CA GLU A 1109 -52.21 1.03 -96.70
C GLU A 1109 -53.14 1.13 -95.47
N LYS A 1110 -54.08 2.09 -95.45
CA LYS A 1110 -54.94 2.36 -94.29
C LYS A 1110 -55.89 1.21 -93.96
N GLN A 1111 -56.45 0.53 -94.97
CA GLN A 1111 -57.32 -0.62 -94.75
C GLN A 1111 -56.56 -1.84 -94.20
N LEU A 1112 -55.26 -1.97 -94.49
CA LEU A 1112 -54.40 -3.03 -93.94
C LEU A 1112 -53.94 -2.71 -92.51
N ALA A 1113 -53.73 -1.43 -92.18
CA ALA A 1113 -53.27 -0.98 -90.86
C ALA A 1113 -54.35 -1.08 -89.77
N GLU A 1114 -55.61 -0.78 -90.07
CA GLU A 1114 -56.72 -0.82 -89.09
C GLU A 1114 -56.96 -2.25 -88.52
N VAL A 1115 -56.78 -3.28 -89.34
CA VAL A 1115 -56.90 -4.69 -88.92
C VAL A 1115 -55.78 -5.10 -87.95
N ARG A 1116 -54.55 -4.64 -88.18
CA ARG A 1116 -53.39 -4.95 -87.31
C ARG A 1116 -53.37 -4.15 -86.01
N ALA A 1117 -53.85 -2.90 -86.01
CA ALA A 1117 -53.84 -2.05 -84.81
C ALA A 1117 -54.77 -2.58 -83.70
N LYS A 1118 -55.93 -3.13 -84.07
CA LYS A 1118 -56.92 -3.68 -83.13
C LYS A 1118 -56.37 -4.89 -82.35
N LEU A 1119 -55.63 -5.76 -83.03
CA LEU A 1119 -55.03 -6.97 -82.45
C LEU A 1119 -53.99 -6.70 -81.35
N ALA A 1120 -53.30 -5.55 -81.41
CA ALA A 1120 -52.23 -5.20 -80.47
C ALA A 1120 -52.71 -4.48 -79.20
N ALA A 1121 -53.91 -3.87 -79.23
CA ALA A 1121 -54.48 -3.16 -78.08
C ALA A 1121 -54.97 -4.14 -77.00
N ASP A 1122 -55.65 -5.21 -77.43
CA ASP A 1122 -56.35 -6.14 -76.53
C ASP A 1122 -55.38 -6.96 -75.64
N MET A 1123 -54.15 -7.23 -76.10
CA MET A 1123 -53.14 -7.96 -75.31
C MET A 1123 -52.63 -7.18 -74.09
N LYS A 1124 -52.48 -5.85 -74.17
CA LYS A 1124 -51.90 -5.03 -73.08
C LYS A 1124 -52.80 -4.96 -71.83
N VAL A 1125 -54.10 -5.14 -72.00
CA VAL A 1125 -55.09 -5.05 -70.91
C VAL A 1125 -54.98 -6.26 -69.97
N VAL A 1126 -54.64 -7.44 -70.52
CA VAL A 1126 -54.55 -8.71 -69.75
C VAL A 1126 -53.36 -8.73 -68.80
N GLU A 1127 -52.21 -8.17 -69.19
CA GLU A 1127 -50.99 -8.21 -68.38
C GLU A 1127 -51.05 -7.26 -67.18
N ALA A 1128 -51.60 -6.05 -67.36
CA ALA A 1128 -51.72 -5.06 -66.28
C ALA A 1128 -52.58 -5.57 -65.11
N LYS A 1129 -53.63 -6.34 -65.39
CA LYS A 1129 -54.54 -6.87 -64.35
C LYS A 1129 -53.99 -8.06 -63.57
N ARG A 1130 -53.03 -8.82 -64.12
CA ARG A 1130 -52.32 -9.87 -63.38
C ARG A 1130 -51.38 -9.30 -62.30
N ALA A 1131 -50.87 -8.08 -62.47
CA ALA A 1131 -49.97 -7.43 -61.51
C ALA A 1131 -50.69 -6.91 -60.24
N GLU A 1132 -51.92 -6.39 -60.36
CA GLU A 1132 -52.69 -5.90 -59.21
C GLU A 1132 -53.04 -7.03 -58.21
N VAL A 1133 -53.35 -8.23 -58.70
CA VAL A 1133 -53.63 -9.42 -57.87
C VAL A 1133 -52.43 -9.78 -56.98
N GLY A 1134 -51.21 -9.68 -57.52
CA GLY A 1134 -49.98 -9.97 -56.79
C GLY A 1134 -49.72 -9.02 -55.62
N LYS A 1135 -50.04 -7.73 -55.78
CA LYS A 1135 -49.88 -6.72 -54.73
C LYS A 1135 -50.87 -6.94 -53.57
N ALA A 1136 -52.16 -7.15 -53.90
CA ALA A 1136 -53.20 -7.34 -52.90
C ALA A 1136 -52.96 -8.56 -51.98
N LEU A 1137 -52.35 -9.63 -52.50
CA LEU A 1137 -51.96 -10.80 -51.71
C LEU A 1137 -50.87 -10.50 -50.66
N ALA A 1138 -49.92 -9.61 -50.97
CA ALA A 1138 -48.83 -9.27 -50.06
C ALA A 1138 -49.30 -8.42 -48.86
N ASP A 1139 -50.20 -7.47 -49.11
CA ASP A 1139 -50.73 -6.56 -48.07
C ASP A 1139 -51.54 -7.32 -47.00
N VAL A 1140 -52.32 -8.34 -47.40
CA VAL A 1140 -53.05 -9.23 -46.48
C VAL A 1140 -52.09 -10.06 -45.60
N ALA A 1141 -50.99 -10.56 -46.19
CA ALA A 1141 -50.01 -11.35 -45.46
C ALA A 1141 -49.26 -10.52 -44.39
N ALA A 1142 -48.96 -9.25 -44.68
CA ALA A 1142 -48.29 -8.35 -43.75
C ALA A 1142 -49.12 -8.07 -42.48
N GLN A 1143 -50.44 -7.82 -42.61
CA GLN A 1143 -51.31 -7.59 -41.45
C GLN A 1143 -51.50 -8.84 -40.60
N LYS A 1144 -51.60 -10.03 -41.21
CA LYS A 1144 -51.66 -11.31 -40.48
C LYS A 1144 -50.39 -11.57 -39.67
N LYS A 1145 -49.21 -11.18 -40.18
CA LYS A 1145 -47.95 -11.25 -39.42
C LYS A 1145 -47.92 -10.28 -38.23
N ARG A 1146 -48.40 -9.03 -38.41
CA ARG A 1146 -48.47 -8.01 -37.33
C ARG A 1146 -49.26 -8.47 -36.11
N ILE A 1147 -50.32 -9.25 -36.32
CA ILE A 1147 -51.13 -9.86 -35.24
C ILE A 1147 -50.29 -10.90 -34.46
N THR A 1148 -49.60 -11.81 -35.15
CA THR A 1148 -48.75 -12.83 -34.52
C THR A 1148 -47.63 -12.23 -33.67
N ASP A 1149 -46.90 -11.25 -34.22
CA ASP A 1149 -45.80 -10.59 -33.50
C ASP A 1149 -46.31 -9.83 -32.25
N SER A 1150 -47.50 -9.21 -32.34
CA SER A 1150 -48.12 -8.48 -31.22
C SER A 1150 -48.62 -9.42 -30.11
N ASN A 1151 -49.15 -10.60 -30.45
CA ASN A 1151 -49.56 -11.60 -29.47
C ASN A 1151 -48.36 -12.14 -28.66
N ALA A 1152 -47.22 -12.40 -29.33
CA ALA A 1152 -46.00 -12.83 -28.65
C ALA A 1152 -45.44 -11.76 -27.69
N ALA A 1153 -45.57 -10.48 -28.04
CA ALA A 1153 -45.21 -9.37 -27.17
C ALA A 1153 -46.10 -9.32 -25.90
N ILE A 1154 -47.41 -9.53 -26.03
CA ILE A 1154 -48.34 -9.58 -24.90
C ILE A 1154 -47.99 -10.74 -23.96
N GLU A 1155 -47.73 -11.94 -24.49
CA GLU A 1155 -47.35 -13.11 -23.68
C GLU A 1155 -46.09 -12.83 -22.84
N LYS A 1156 -45.04 -12.27 -23.48
CA LYS A 1156 -43.80 -11.94 -22.78
C LYS A 1156 -43.99 -10.85 -21.72
N SER A 1157 -44.68 -9.76 -22.05
CA SER A 1157 -44.93 -8.67 -21.09
C SER A 1157 -45.81 -9.11 -19.92
N THR A 1158 -46.77 -10.02 -20.14
CA THR A 1158 -47.61 -10.59 -19.08
C THR A 1158 -46.76 -11.41 -18.10
N LYS A 1159 -45.83 -12.22 -18.61
CA LYS A 1159 -44.89 -12.96 -17.77
C LYS A 1159 -43.97 -12.04 -16.95
N ALA A 1160 -43.44 -11.00 -17.57
CA ALA A 1160 -42.57 -10.03 -16.88
C ALA A 1160 -43.29 -9.31 -15.72
N ILE A 1161 -44.59 -9.01 -15.86
CA ILE A 1161 -45.41 -8.47 -14.76
C ILE A 1161 -45.50 -9.46 -13.60
N ALA A 1162 -45.81 -10.74 -13.87
CA ALA A 1162 -45.95 -11.75 -12.82
C ALA A 1162 -44.62 -12.01 -12.06
N ASP A 1163 -43.50 -12.07 -12.78
CA ASP A 1163 -42.16 -12.24 -12.19
C ASP A 1163 -41.77 -11.00 -11.34
N GLY A 1164 -42.13 -9.79 -11.80
CA GLY A 1164 -41.93 -8.53 -11.06
C GLY A 1164 -42.81 -8.41 -9.81
N GLU A 1165 -44.10 -8.77 -9.89
CA GLU A 1165 -45.01 -8.76 -8.74
C GLU A 1165 -44.55 -9.69 -7.62
N LYS A 1166 -44.06 -10.89 -7.98
CA LYS A 1166 -43.45 -11.81 -7.01
C LYS A 1166 -42.24 -11.17 -6.31
N THR A 1167 -41.35 -10.54 -7.07
CA THR A 1167 -40.15 -9.87 -6.55
C THR A 1167 -40.52 -8.72 -5.59
N ILE A 1168 -41.55 -7.93 -5.92
CA ILE A 1168 -42.07 -6.85 -5.06
C ILE A 1168 -42.60 -7.40 -3.73
N VAL A 1169 -43.35 -8.50 -3.75
CA VAL A 1169 -43.89 -9.12 -2.52
C VAL A 1169 -42.77 -9.65 -1.63
N GLU A 1170 -41.78 -10.35 -2.19
CA GLU A 1170 -40.63 -10.88 -1.46
C GLU A 1170 -39.77 -9.74 -0.86
N ALA A 1171 -39.51 -8.68 -1.62
CA ALA A 1171 -38.72 -7.54 -1.16
C ALA A 1171 -39.46 -6.67 -0.12
N LYS A 1172 -40.75 -6.39 -0.28
CA LYS A 1172 -41.55 -5.64 0.72
C LYS A 1172 -41.70 -6.42 2.04
N ALA A 1173 -41.79 -7.75 1.99
CA ALA A 1173 -41.77 -8.60 3.17
C ALA A 1173 -40.41 -8.54 3.91
N ALA A 1174 -39.30 -8.47 3.17
CA ALA A 1174 -37.96 -8.27 3.76
C ALA A 1174 -37.82 -6.88 4.41
N LEU A 1175 -38.21 -5.80 3.71
CA LEU A 1175 -38.17 -4.42 4.23
C LEU A 1175 -38.96 -4.28 5.55
N THR A 1176 -40.19 -4.81 5.59
CA THR A 1176 -41.05 -4.80 6.80
C THR A 1176 -40.37 -5.40 8.04
N LYS A 1177 -39.42 -6.35 7.84
CA LYS A 1177 -38.64 -6.98 8.91
C LYS A 1177 -37.36 -6.20 9.26
N LEU A 1178 -36.72 -5.54 8.30
CA LEU A 1178 -35.40 -4.95 8.43
C LEU A 1178 -35.43 -3.46 8.81
N GLU A 1179 -36.34 -2.67 8.22
CA GLU A 1179 -36.46 -1.23 8.48
C GLU A 1179 -36.63 -0.87 9.97
N PRO A 1180 -37.45 -1.58 10.79
CA PRO A 1180 -37.60 -1.25 12.20
C PRO A 1180 -36.33 -1.41 13.05
N GLN A 1181 -35.32 -2.12 12.53
CA GLN A 1181 -34.06 -2.37 13.23
C GLN A 1181 -33.04 -1.22 13.03
N LEU A 1182 -33.23 -0.37 12.02
CA LEU A 1182 -32.30 0.72 11.68
C LEU A 1182 -32.23 1.82 12.75
N PRO A 1183 -33.33 2.43 13.24
CA PRO A 1183 -33.27 3.50 14.23
C PRO A 1183 -32.52 3.13 15.52
N PRO A 1184 -32.82 2.01 16.22
CA PRO A 1184 -32.10 1.68 17.47
C PRO A 1184 -30.62 1.34 17.24
N LEU A 1185 -30.25 0.80 16.07
CA LEU A 1185 -28.83 0.60 15.72
C LEU A 1185 -28.11 1.93 15.47
N ARG A 1186 -28.73 2.89 14.76
CA ARG A 1186 -28.17 4.23 14.54
C ARG A 1186 -27.96 4.98 15.86
N ASP A 1187 -28.95 4.97 16.75
CA ASP A 1187 -28.85 5.61 18.06
C ASP A 1187 -27.77 4.95 18.94
N ARG A 1188 -27.66 3.62 18.91
CA ARG A 1188 -26.62 2.88 19.62
C ARG A 1188 -25.22 3.21 19.09
N VAL A 1189 -25.02 3.22 17.77
CA VAL A 1189 -23.75 3.58 17.13
C VAL A 1189 -23.36 5.02 17.45
N LYS A 1190 -24.32 5.95 17.47
CA LYS A 1190 -24.10 7.34 17.90
C LYS A 1190 -23.64 7.41 19.35
N HIS A 1191 -24.40 6.80 20.27
CA HIS A 1191 -24.07 6.81 21.70
C HIS A 1191 -22.70 6.18 22.01
N LEU A 1192 -22.37 5.06 21.36
CA LEU A 1192 -21.04 4.44 21.48
C LEU A 1192 -19.93 5.31 20.85
N THR A 1193 -20.22 6.06 19.78
CA THR A 1193 -19.26 7.04 19.22
C THR A 1193 -18.99 8.17 20.21
N ASP A 1194 -20.02 8.74 20.83
CA ASP A 1194 -19.89 9.79 21.84
C ASP A 1194 -19.09 9.31 23.06
N GLN A 1195 -19.34 8.07 23.54
CA GLN A 1195 -18.56 7.43 24.61
C GLN A 1195 -17.09 7.23 24.22
N TYR A 1196 -16.81 6.76 23.00
CA TYR A 1196 -15.44 6.55 22.52
C TYR A 1196 -14.66 7.86 22.43
N LEU A 1197 -15.27 8.92 21.87
CA LEU A 1197 -14.66 10.25 21.79
C LEU A 1197 -14.35 10.82 23.19
N ALA A 1198 -15.17 10.52 24.19
CA ALA A 1198 -14.91 10.91 25.59
C ALA A 1198 -13.77 10.12 26.28
N MET A 1199 -13.35 8.98 25.74
CA MET A 1199 -12.20 8.20 26.27
C MET A 1199 -10.85 8.64 25.69
N LEU A 1200 -10.83 9.38 24.59
CA LEU A 1200 -9.60 9.85 23.97
C LEU A 1200 -8.96 10.98 24.81
N PRO A 1201 -7.61 11.05 24.89
CA PRO A 1201 -6.93 12.21 25.48
C PRO A 1201 -7.34 13.51 24.75
N LYS A 1202 -7.59 14.57 25.53
CA LYS A 1202 -7.85 15.92 25.02
C LYS A 1202 -6.58 16.59 24.49
#